data_AF-A0A1M7GLD7-F1
#
_entry.id   AF-A0A1M7GLD7-F1
#
_cell.length_a   1.000
_cell.length_b   1.000
_cell.length_c   1.000
_cell.angle_alpha   90.00
_cell.angle_beta   90.00
_cell.angle_gamma   90.00
#
_symmetry.space_group_name_H-M   'P 1'
#
loop_
_entity.id
_entity.type
_entity.pdbx_description
1 polymer ?
#
loop_
_entity_poly.entity_id
_entity_poly.type
_entity_poly.pdbx_seq_one_letter_code
_entity_poly.pdbx_strand_id
1 'polypeptide(L)'
;MTYKCKRGILISKTPYETRYAIMEDGELAELVVEGSSSNQVQGNIYKGVVQKVVPAAGLAYVDVGLGQDGVLRQEDVFDAKAALECRFDDDDSDAYGQSAITDVLHEGDEIMVQVSKEAAGGKGVGLTMRVTFAGSLLVCMPGTNFIGVSKRERDIARRREVKGMINRLKAGDVGYIVRTSGMEATEEALQQQMQELEALWNRTKENYAGATVGTCVYEQSNSAGRAIGEYFNGNTDYVYVDNRDEYFSLRDYLRSAAPEMLDKVKLWSSSESLFEYFKIENDYARSLQRQVPLPRGGNLVIEQTEALMSIDVNTGPKVHGKDQGKIILETNIDACREIAKQLRLRDVDGFVIVDFIDMETDNDREIIYQEFVKAARRDKAIVKPSPITQFGLMEIRRERVREDSYKSKFCPVCRGGGRIATLESALGTIDRWMARAHSKGGLKQVTLVLSSPMVEVLVRDRARMLHYLEYKHDMKVELVEDDRAHVNQFWMFNDQKEDITELYDFVESDAPAKPTRPKRGNMRGRNKVKREILISKTPYEKRIAIMEDGELAELVVESVSSTRVLGNIYKGVVQKVLPALKAAFIDIGMEKAGFLHQDDAMDRSELLRREYGDDDDEDGPSKEISIDEILKEGQEIMVQVVKEPISTKGARLTTHLSFAGRFLVCMPGTNFIGVSKRERDPAKRREFKKVVRRLKARDVGYIVRTNGLNESEFEIQKQMRELESKWEQTKFNFANQPAETCIYEESDSIEQTVREYFGENTDYVYIDNREEYLALRDYLKVLSPDKLDKVKLWDKNESLFEHFKIENDYARSLQRRIPLYNGANLVIEQTEALVSIDVNLGRARGKDRNKLALETNLDACREIAKQLRMRDVGGLIIIKFIEMGADSDRDAVYQEFRKAIRRDKAPISPAQISQFGIMEVTRKRVRVNLMTEKTEICPVCRGGGRIATLESTMGEIDRWMARARNKGKLREINLVVSTMMVDALCADSLRLYRYLEAKHGIKINLVEDTCAHVNQFWMLDRSNEDITELYGKV
;
A
#
# COMPACT_ATOMS: atom_id res chain seq x y z
N MET A 1 -47.30 -4.94 -19.27
CA MET A 1 -47.19 -4.14 -18.03
C MET A 1 -45.76 -3.64 -17.92
N THR A 2 -45.56 -2.39 -18.26
CA THR A 2 -44.29 -1.66 -18.24
C THR A 2 -44.00 -1.25 -16.80
N TYR A 3 -43.14 -2.00 -16.11
CA TYR A 3 -42.76 -1.76 -14.72
C TYR A 3 -41.91 -0.47 -14.62
N LYS A 4 -42.49 0.60 -14.06
CA LYS A 4 -41.77 1.82 -13.68
C LYS A 4 -41.61 1.85 -12.15
N CYS A 5 -40.34 1.82 -11.72
CA CYS A 5 -39.73 1.97 -10.38
C CYS A 5 -39.83 0.81 -9.33
N LYS A 6 -38.65 0.46 -8.78
CA LYS A 6 -38.30 -0.64 -7.86
C LYS A 6 -37.22 -0.18 -6.84
N ARG A 7 -37.50 0.81 -5.98
CA ARG A 7 -36.54 1.30 -4.96
C ARG A 7 -36.99 0.92 -3.55
N GLY A 8 -36.14 0.24 -2.79
CA GLY A 8 -36.46 -0.27 -1.45
C GLY A 8 -35.40 0.07 -0.40
N ILE A 9 -35.81 0.14 0.86
CA ILE A 9 -34.89 0.36 2.00
C ILE A 9 -35.07 -0.77 3.00
N LEU A 10 -33.96 -1.33 3.48
CA LEU A 10 -33.94 -2.45 4.41
C LEU A 10 -33.10 -2.07 5.62
N ILE A 11 -33.65 -2.22 6.80
CA ILE A 11 -33.05 -1.79 8.07
C ILE A 11 -32.91 -3.00 8.97
N SER A 12 -31.67 -3.32 9.33
CA SER A 12 -31.34 -4.39 10.26
C SER A 12 -30.65 -3.83 11.50
N LYS A 13 -31.19 -4.08 12.70
CA LYS A 13 -30.62 -3.57 13.95
C LYS A 13 -30.27 -4.69 14.92
N THR A 14 -29.00 -4.74 15.32
CA THR A 14 -28.46 -5.62 16.37
C THR A 14 -27.93 -4.80 17.56
N PRO A 15 -27.58 -5.44 18.69
CA PRO A 15 -26.99 -4.73 19.82
C PRO A 15 -25.64 -4.07 19.54
N TYR A 16 -24.91 -4.47 18.49
CA TYR A 16 -23.57 -3.98 18.18
C TYR A 16 -23.50 -3.12 16.92
N GLU A 17 -24.45 -3.25 15.99
CA GLU A 17 -24.52 -2.45 14.76
C GLU A 17 -25.94 -2.22 14.24
N THR A 18 -26.13 -1.15 13.48
CA THR A 18 -27.33 -0.93 12.66
C THR A 18 -26.90 -0.85 11.20
N ARG A 19 -27.61 -1.56 10.32
CA ARG A 19 -27.30 -1.64 8.89
C ARG A 19 -28.47 -1.16 8.06
N TYR A 20 -28.19 -0.27 7.10
CA TYR A 20 -29.16 0.26 6.14
C TYR A 20 -28.75 -0.17 4.73
N ALA A 21 -29.58 -0.95 4.06
CA ALA A 21 -29.35 -1.37 2.68
C ALA A 21 -30.37 -0.72 1.75
N ILE A 22 -29.88 -0.11 0.68
CA ILE A 22 -30.68 0.57 -0.33
C ILE A 22 -30.69 -0.30 -1.58
N MET A 23 -31.89 -0.69 -1.99
CA MET A 23 -32.14 -1.55 -3.13
C MET A 23 -32.65 -0.71 -4.30
N GLU A 24 -32.07 -0.90 -5.48
CA GLU A 24 -32.53 -0.30 -6.73
C GLU A 24 -32.62 -1.39 -7.80
N ASP A 25 -33.78 -1.53 -8.44
CA ASP A 25 -34.08 -2.54 -9.46
C ASP A 25 -33.92 -4.00 -9.02
N GLY A 26 -33.81 -4.24 -7.70
CA GLY A 26 -33.58 -5.55 -7.09
C GLY A 26 -32.12 -5.84 -6.75
N GLU A 27 -31.21 -4.88 -6.94
CA GLU A 27 -29.80 -4.98 -6.59
C GLU A 27 -29.44 -4.06 -5.43
N LEU A 28 -28.43 -4.44 -4.63
CA LEU A 28 -27.88 -3.58 -3.58
C LEU A 28 -27.12 -2.42 -4.21
N ALA A 29 -27.68 -1.22 -4.08
CA ALA A 29 -27.09 0.01 -4.59
C ALA A 29 -26.06 0.60 -3.62
N GLU A 30 -26.40 0.57 -2.33
CA GLU A 30 -25.63 1.18 -1.24
C GLU A 30 -25.90 0.45 0.08
N LEU A 31 -24.88 0.35 0.92
CA LEU A 31 -24.94 -0.26 2.25
C LEU A 31 -24.27 0.67 3.25
N VAL A 32 -24.95 0.91 4.37
CA VAL A 32 -24.45 1.71 5.48
C VAL A 32 -24.40 0.84 6.71
N VAL A 33 -23.30 0.88 7.45
CA VAL A 33 -23.10 0.15 8.69
C VAL A 33 -22.69 1.14 9.77
N GLU A 34 -23.46 1.19 10.86
CA GLU A 34 -23.27 2.11 11.97
C GLU A 34 -23.10 1.34 13.28
N GLY A 35 -22.27 1.85 14.19
CA GLY A 35 -21.98 1.20 15.47
C GLY A 35 -22.96 1.51 16.59
N SER A 36 -23.09 0.58 17.52
CA SER A 36 -23.81 0.79 18.79
C SER A 36 -23.20 1.87 19.69
N SER A 37 -21.92 2.19 19.54
CA SER A 37 -21.18 3.15 20.37
C SER A 37 -21.00 4.54 19.76
N SER A 38 -21.51 4.80 18.54
CA SER A 38 -21.45 6.13 17.94
C SER A 38 -22.62 6.98 18.41
N ASN A 39 -22.53 7.53 19.62
CA ASN A 39 -23.27 8.77 19.93
C ASN A 39 -22.61 9.90 19.14
N GLN A 40 -22.90 9.94 17.84
CA GLN A 40 -22.40 10.96 16.94
C GLN A 40 -22.96 12.30 17.40
N VAL A 41 -22.10 13.23 17.82
CA VAL A 41 -22.52 14.56 18.28
C VAL A 41 -22.49 15.58 17.15
N GLN A 42 -21.94 15.21 15.99
CA GLN A 42 -21.90 16.06 14.81
C GLN A 42 -23.32 16.49 14.39
N GLY A 43 -23.50 17.81 14.24
CA GLY A 43 -24.76 18.41 13.84
C GLY A 43 -25.70 18.79 15.00
N ASN A 44 -25.43 18.27 16.21
CA ASN A 44 -26.11 18.73 17.42
C ASN A 44 -25.79 20.21 17.71
N ILE A 45 -26.76 20.91 18.28
CA ILE A 45 -26.63 22.31 18.67
C ILE A 45 -26.64 22.37 20.19
N TYR A 46 -25.65 23.08 20.73
CA TYR A 46 -25.46 23.27 22.16
C TYR A 46 -25.52 24.75 22.53
N LYS A 47 -25.87 25.00 23.78
CA LYS A 47 -25.60 26.28 24.45
C LYS A 47 -24.22 26.20 25.11
N GLY A 48 -23.23 26.87 24.52
CA GLY A 48 -21.86 26.86 25.00
C GLY A 48 -21.46 28.16 25.68
N VAL A 49 -20.36 28.13 26.44
CA VAL A 49 -19.73 29.32 27.02
C VAL A 49 -18.29 29.46 26.51
N VAL A 50 -17.92 30.65 26.06
CA VAL A 50 -16.55 30.92 25.60
C VAL A 50 -15.60 30.89 26.80
N GLN A 51 -14.72 29.88 26.84
CA GLN A 51 -13.72 29.74 27.90
C GLN A 51 -12.50 30.60 27.64
N LYS A 52 -12.06 30.67 26.38
CA LYS A 52 -10.82 31.37 26.01
C LYS A 52 -10.81 31.79 24.56
N VAL A 53 -10.40 33.03 24.28
CA VAL A 53 -10.14 33.51 22.90
C VAL A 53 -8.63 33.55 22.65
N VAL A 54 -8.18 33.02 21.51
CA VAL A 54 -6.76 32.98 21.10
C VAL A 54 -6.58 33.74 19.78
N PRO A 55 -6.34 35.06 19.84
CA PRO A 55 -6.32 35.93 18.65
C PRO A 55 -5.23 35.55 17.64
N ALA A 56 -4.03 35.20 18.12
CA ALA A 56 -2.90 34.82 17.26
C ALA A 56 -3.13 33.55 16.43
N ALA A 57 -4.11 32.73 16.83
CA ALA A 57 -4.48 31.50 16.13
C ALA A 57 -5.86 31.60 15.47
N GLY A 58 -6.56 32.73 15.59
CA GLY A 58 -7.89 32.94 15.03
C GLY A 58 -8.92 31.93 15.54
N LEU A 59 -8.91 31.59 16.83
CA LEU A 59 -9.80 30.58 17.42
C LEU A 59 -10.24 30.91 18.84
N ALA A 60 -11.35 30.33 19.27
CA ALA A 60 -11.88 30.35 20.62
C ALA A 60 -12.19 28.92 21.10
N TYR A 61 -11.97 28.68 22.39
CA TYR A 61 -12.36 27.47 23.09
C TYR A 61 -13.71 27.70 23.76
N VAL A 62 -14.64 26.78 23.55
CA VAL A 62 -16.03 26.88 24.02
C VAL A 62 -16.38 25.61 24.76
N ASP A 63 -16.80 25.74 26.02
CA ASP A 63 -17.31 24.61 26.78
C ASP A 63 -18.76 24.33 26.35
N VAL A 64 -19.01 23.11 25.90
CA VAL A 64 -20.30 22.60 25.42
C VAL A 64 -20.79 21.41 26.24
N GLY A 65 -20.17 21.12 27.40
CA GLY A 65 -20.62 20.06 28.31
C GLY A 65 -20.21 18.63 27.90
N LEU A 66 -19.28 18.48 26.94
CA LEU A 66 -18.82 17.19 26.42
C LEU A 66 -17.48 16.72 27.04
N GLY A 67 -17.04 17.35 28.14
CA GLY A 67 -15.82 17.00 28.88
C GLY A 67 -14.51 17.58 28.31
N GLN A 68 -14.46 17.94 27.03
CA GLN A 68 -13.38 18.74 26.43
C GLN A 68 -13.96 19.96 25.70
N ASP A 69 -13.26 21.10 25.78
CA ASP A 69 -13.67 22.33 25.10
C ASP A 69 -13.67 22.13 23.58
N GLY A 70 -14.76 22.55 22.93
CA GLY A 70 -14.84 22.62 21.48
C GLY A 70 -14.02 23.80 20.93
N VAL A 71 -13.61 23.69 19.67
CA VAL A 71 -12.80 24.68 18.97
C VAL A 71 -13.66 25.41 17.94
N LEU A 72 -13.88 26.70 18.17
CA LEU A 72 -14.55 27.62 17.24
C LEU A 72 -13.51 28.46 16.51
N ARG A 73 -13.49 28.46 15.19
CA ARG A 73 -12.53 29.24 14.38
C ARG A 73 -13.13 30.56 13.94
N GLN A 74 -12.30 31.55 13.67
CA GLN A 74 -12.74 32.87 13.19
C GLN A 74 -13.60 32.78 11.91
N GLU A 75 -13.30 31.84 11.01
CA GLU A 75 -14.09 31.57 9.80
C GLU A 75 -15.51 31.06 10.09
N ASP A 76 -15.72 30.48 11.26
CA ASP A 76 -16.97 29.87 11.74
C ASP A 76 -17.76 30.77 12.71
N VAL A 77 -17.21 31.95 13.04
CA VAL A 77 -17.91 32.98 13.83
C VAL A 77 -18.93 33.69 12.96
N PHE A 78 -20.11 33.94 13.52
CA PHE A 78 -21.21 34.62 12.83
C PHE A 78 -21.41 36.03 13.40
N ASP A 79 -21.13 37.05 12.59
CA ASP A 79 -21.42 38.45 12.90
C ASP A 79 -22.78 38.85 12.28
N ALA A 80 -23.80 38.92 13.12
CA ALA A 80 -25.16 39.25 12.70
C ALA A 80 -25.30 40.65 12.09
N LYS A 81 -24.44 41.63 12.45
CA LYS A 81 -24.49 42.99 11.90
C LYS A 81 -23.89 43.04 10.49
N ALA A 82 -22.75 42.37 10.27
CA ALA A 82 -22.10 42.31 8.96
C ALA A 82 -22.91 41.47 7.93
N ALA A 83 -23.61 40.43 8.39
CA ALA A 83 -24.35 39.51 7.51
C ALA A 83 -25.60 40.14 6.85
N LEU A 84 -26.22 41.17 7.46
CA LEU A 84 -27.41 41.85 6.94
C LEU A 84 -27.08 42.95 5.89
N GLU A 85 -25.84 43.42 5.83
CA GLU A 85 -25.41 44.51 4.93
C GLU A 85 -24.84 44.01 3.59
N CYS A 86 -24.53 42.72 3.46
CA CYS A 86 -24.02 42.13 2.22
C CYS A 86 -25.16 41.85 1.21
N ARG A 87 -25.22 42.63 0.12
CA ARG A 87 -25.96 42.27 -1.10
C ARG A 87 -25.07 41.38 -1.97
N PHE A 88 -25.44 40.12 -2.12
CA PHE A 88 -24.71 39.16 -2.96
C PHE A 88 -25.35 39.08 -4.35
N ASP A 89 -24.59 39.49 -5.37
CA ASP A 89 -24.70 38.98 -6.74
C ASP A 89 -23.41 38.18 -7.00
N ASP A 90 -23.55 36.95 -7.53
CA ASP A 90 -22.52 35.96 -7.88
C ASP A 90 -22.13 34.83 -6.89
N ASP A 91 -21.85 33.68 -7.49
CA ASP A 91 -21.80 32.30 -6.95
C ASP A 91 -20.62 31.96 -5.99
N ASP A 92 -19.92 32.97 -5.45
CA ASP A 92 -18.79 32.77 -4.53
C ASP A 92 -19.19 32.98 -3.06
N SER A 93 -19.23 31.87 -2.31
CA SER A 93 -19.65 31.80 -0.90
C SER A 93 -18.63 32.33 0.11
N ASP A 94 -17.45 32.75 -0.34
CA ASP A 94 -16.27 32.86 0.53
C ASP A 94 -15.93 34.31 0.93
N ALA A 95 -16.78 35.29 0.58
CA ALA A 95 -16.56 36.71 0.87
C ALA A 95 -17.56 37.25 1.90
N TYR A 96 -17.62 36.66 3.11
CA TYR A 96 -18.10 37.39 4.28
C TYR A 96 -16.93 38.20 4.83
N GLY A 97 -17.10 39.51 5.03
CA GLY A 97 -16.09 40.34 5.69
C GLY A 97 -15.76 39.74 7.06
N GLN A 98 -14.54 39.20 7.21
CA GLN A 98 -14.14 38.56 8.46
C GLN A 98 -13.75 39.64 9.48
N SER A 99 -14.67 39.98 10.38
CA SER A 99 -14.34 40.69 11.62
C SER A 99 -13.31 39.87 12.42
N ALA A 100 -12.41 40.52 13.15
CA ALA A 100 -11.48 39.78 13.99
C ALA A 100 -12.26 39.03 15.08
N ILE A 101 -11.82 37.83 15.46
CA ILE A 101 -12.54 37.02 16.47
C ILE A 101 -12.71 37.75 17.81
N THR A 102 -11.79 38.66 18.13
CA THR A 102 -11.80 39.52 19.31
C THR A 102 -12.86 40.62 19.26
N ASP A 103 -13.34 40.98 18.07
CA ASP A 103 -14.34 42.03 17.93
C ASP A 103 -15.76 41.49 18.14
N VAL A 104 -15.91 40.15 18.08
CA VAL A 104 -17.20 39.46 18.10
C VAL A 104 -17.39 38.59 19.35
N LEU A 105 -16.32 38.01 19.91
CA LEU A 105 -16.39 37.08 21.04
C LEU A 105 -15.48 37.50 22.20
N HIS A 106 -16.01 37.40 23.41
CA HIS A 106 -15.32 37.64 24.67
C HIS A 106 -15.40 36.40 25.58
N GLU A 107 -14.44 36.26 26.49
CA GLU A 107 -14.47 35.20 27.50
C GLU A 107 -15.70 35.37 28.41
N GLY A 108 -16.45 34.28 28.60
CA GLY A 108 -17.71 34.24 29.33
C GLY A 108 -18.97 34.41 28.48
N ASP A 109 -18.86 34.69 27.17
CA ASP A 109 -20.04 34.82 26.30
C ASP A 109 -20.80 33.49 26.18
N GLU A 110 -22.12 33.53 26.39
CA GLU A 110 -23.02 32.41 26.12
C GLU A 110 -23.44 32.41 24.64
N ILE A 111 -23.06 31.36 23.91
CA ILE A 111 -23.27 31.29 22.46
C ILE A 111 -23.97 30.00 22.04
N MET A 112 -24.78 30.10 20.99
CA MET A 112 -25.34 28.94 20.29
C MET A 112 -24.31 28.42 19.29
N VAL A 113 -23.92 27.15 19.43
CA VAL A 113 -22.93 26.51 18.56
C VAL A 113 -23.42 25.16 18.07
N GLN A 114 -23.21 24.90 16.79
CA GLN A 114 -23.43 23.59 16.19
C GLN A 114 -22.09 22.86 16.06
N VAL A 115 -22.09 21.55 16.36
CA VAL A 115 -20.90 20.71 16.18
C VAL A 115 -20.70 20.47 14.68
N SER A 116 -19.65 21.04 14.11
CA SER A 116 -19.31 20.90 12.69
C SER A 116 -18.43 19.67 12.43
N LYS A 117 -17.60 19.26 13.39
CA LYS A 117 -16.68 18.11 13.30
C LYS A 117 -16.56 17.37 14.64
N GLU A 118 -16.42 16.06 14.57
CA GLU A 118 -16.18 15.21 15.75
C GLU A 118 -14.81 15.47 16.39
N ALA A 119 -14.67 15.03 17.64
CA ALA A 119 -13.40 15.08 18.35
C ALA A 119 -12.42 14.07 17.73
N ALA A 120 -11.22 14.54 17.35
CA ALA A 120 -10.22 13.69 16.69
C ALA A 120 -8.83 13.89 17.31
N GLY A 121 -8.16 12.78 17.65
CA GLY A 121 -6.75 12.77 18.05
C GLY A 121 -6.45 13.60 19.30
N GLY A 122 -7.34 13.57 20.30
CA GLY A 122 -7.20 14.30 21.57
C GLY A 122 -7.53 15.80 21.49
N LYS A 123 -8.11 16.28 20.39
CA LYS A 123 -8.68 17.62 20.26
C LYS A 123 -10.19 17.55 20.48
N GLY A 124 -10.76 18.57 21.14
CA GLY A 124 -12.21 18.72 21.26
C GLY A 124 -12.89 18.96 19.91
N VAL A 125 -14.23 18.90 19.93
CA VAL A 125 -15.08 18.99 18.74
C VAL A 125 -14.89 20.31 17.97
N GLY A 126 -15.05 20.29 16.64
CA GLY A 126 -15.12 21.52 15.85
C GLY A 126 -16.50 22.17 15.98
N LEU A 127 -16.56 23.48 16.17
CA LEU A 127 -17.80 24.23 16.39
C LEU A 127 -18.02 25.29 15.31
N THR A 128 -19.28 25.65 15.08
CA THR A 128 -19.67 26.79 14.26
C THR A 128 -20.86 27.54 14.86
N MET A 129 -20.87 28.87 14.76
CA MET A 129 -22.03 29.69 15.12
C MET A 129 -23.04 29.79 13.96
N ARG A 130 -22.65 29.34 12.76
CA ARG A 130 -23.53 29.30 11.58
C ARG A 130 -24.38 28.04 11.63
N VAL A 131 -25.42 28.11 12.46
CA VAL A 131 -26.35 26.99 12.63
C VAL A 131 -27.06 26.69 11.31
N THR A 132 -27.12 25.40 10.98
CA THR A 132 -27.83 24.92 9.79
C THR A 132 -28.78 23.78 10.16
N PHE A 133 -29.96 23.77 9.53
CA PHE A 133 -30.94 22.69 9.67
C PHE A 133 -31.09 22.00 8.32
N ALA A 134 -30.63 20.75 8.25
CA ALA A 134 -30.67 19.98 7.02
C ALA A 134 -31.99 19.20 6.91
N GLY A 135 -32.80 19.53 5.90
CA GLY A 135 -33.94 18.74 5.44
C GLY A 135 -33.56 17.82 4.27
N SER A 136 -34.52 17.03 3.80
CA SER A 136 -34.32 16.07 2.70
C SER A 136 -34.12 16.75 1.32
N LEU A 137 -34.65 17.95 1.10
CA LEU A 137 -34.57 18.72 -0.16
C LEU A 137 -33.78 20.03 -0.01
N LEU A 138 -33.79 20.63 1.18
CA LEU A 138 -33.27 21.96 1.49
C LEU A 138 -32.40 21.93 2.75
N VAL A 139 -31.42 22.82 2.83
CA VAL A 139 -30.73 23.18 4.08
C VAL A 139 -31.11 24.60 4.42
N CYS A 140 -31.70 24.79 5.59
CA CYS A 140 -32.03 26.10 6.14
C CYS A 140 -30.82 26.69 6.87
N MET A 141 -30.53 27.94 6.61
CA MET A 141 -29.43 28.72 7.19
C MET A 141 -29.98 30.01 7.82
N PRO A 142 -30.46 29.95 9.07
CA PRO A 142 -31.01 31.10 9.75
C PRO A 142 -30.00 32.26 9.87
N GLY A 143 -30.49 33.49 9.78
CA GLY A 143 -29.67 34.70 9.91
C GLY A 143 -28.90 35.08 8.64
N THR A 144 -29.00 34.30 7.57
CA THR A 144 -28.41 34.63 6.27
C THR A 144 -29.51 34.90 5.24
N ASN A 145 -29.20 35.66 4.18
CA ASN A 145 -30.10 35.81 3.03
C ASN A 145 -29.73 34.96 1.81
N PHE A 146 -28.73 34.09 1.95
CA PHE A 146 -28.13 33.33 0.87
C PHE A 146 -29.08 32.28 0.27
N ILE A 147 -29.12 32.20 -1.06
CA ILE A 147 -29.81 31.13 -1.80
C ILE A 147 -28.78 30.36 -2.63
N GLY A 148 -28.48 29.15 -2.17
CA GLY A 148 -27.59 28.21 -2.83
C GLY A 148 -28.34 27.12 -3.57
N VAL A 149 -27.71 26.55 -4.58
CA VAL A 149 -28.14 25.30 -5.20
C VAL A 149 -26.94 24.37 -5.30
N SER A 150 -27.16 23.07 -5.07
CA SER A 150 -26.13 22.05 -5.11
C SER A 150 -25.25 22.15 -6.36
N LYS A 151 -23.93 22.18 -6.17
CA LYS A 151 -22.94 22.18 -7.26
C LYS A 151 -22.92 20.86 -8.05
N ARG A 152 -23.65 19.83 -7.59
CA ARG A 152 -23.79 18.54 -8.30
C ARG A 152 -24.68 18.63 -9.54
N GLU A 153 -25.61 19.60 -9.58
CA GLU A 153 -26.37 19.88 -10.79
C GLU A 153 -25.45 20.56 -11.81
N ARG A 154 -25.34 19.97 -13.00
CA ARG A 154 -24.50 20.48 -14.09
C ARG A 154 -25.28 21.37 -15.05
N ASP A 155 -26.61 21.28 -15.06
CA ASP A 155 -27.47 22.15 -15.85
C ASP A 155 -27.61 23.54 -15.20
N ILE A 156 -26.97 24.52 -15.83
CA ILE A 156 -27.00 25.92 -15.40
C ILE A 156 -28.41 26.51 -15.48
N ALA A 157 -29.21 26.12 -16.48
CA ALA A 157 -30.58 26.61 -16.64
C ALA A 157 -31.46 26.10 -15.49
N ARG A 158 -31.36 24.81 -15.16
CA ARG A 158 -32.11 24.22 -14.03
C ARG A 158 -31.70 24.84 -12.70
N ARG A 159 -30.40 25.11 -12.48
CA ARG A 159 -29.93 25.81 -11.27
C ARG A 159 -30.54 27.20 -11.13
N ARG A 160 -30.62 27.98 -12.22
CA ARG A 160 -31.26 29.31 -12.20
C ARG A 160 -32.75 29.22 -11.93
N GLU A 161 -33.44 28.27 -12.56
CA GLU A 161 -34.87 28.05 -12.37
C GLU A 161 -35.20 27.77 -10.90
N VAL A 162 -34.50 26.80 -10.30
CA VAL A 162 -34.70 26.40 -8.90
C VAL A 162 -34.29 27.51 -7.92
N LYS A 163 -33.19 28.25 -8.17
CA LYS A 163 -32.87 29.47 -7.40
C LYS A 163 -34.03 30.48 -7.45
N GLY A 164 -34.62 30.67 -8.63
CA GLY A 164 -35.77 31.54 -8.82
C GLY A 164 -37.03 31.08 -8.07
N MET A 165 -37.28 29.77 -7.99
CA MET A 165 -38.37 29.19 -7.19
C MET A 165 -38.18 29.48 -5.70
N ILE A 166 -37.00 29.20 -5.14
CA ILE A 166 -36.71 29.47 -3.72
C ILE A 166 -36.82 30.96 -3.40
N ASN A 167 -36.36 31.83 -4.30
CA ASN A 167 -36.46 33.27 -4.10
C ASN A 167 -37.91 33.78 -4.07
N ARG A 168 -38.85 33.10 -4.75
CA ARG A 168 -40.29 33.40 -4.66
C ARG A 168 -40.94 32.86 -3.40
N LEU A 169 -40.53 31.66 -2.97
CA LEU A 169 -41.14 30.95 -1.85
C LEU A 169 -40.65 31.42 -0.48
N LYS A 170 -39.44 31.96 -0.41
CA LYS A 170 -38.83 32.45 0.82
C LYS A 170 -39.60 33.61 1.43
N ALA A 171 -39.96 33.49 2.70
CA ALA A 171 -40.50 34.57 3.52
C ALA A 171 -39.45 35.00 4.57
N GLY A 172 -39.09 36.28 4.61
CA GLY A 172 -38.18 36.84 5.63
C GLY A 172 -36.68 36.59 5.39
N ASP A 173 -35.87 36.81 6.43
CA ASP A 173 -34.40 36.84 6.35
C ASP A 173 -33.72 35.48 6.64
N VAL A 174 -34.19 34.40 5.99
CA VAL A 174 -33.67 33.03 6.17
C VAL A 174 -33.03 32.49 4.87
N GLY A 175 -31.83 31.95 4.96
CA GLY A 175 -31.09 31.42 3.81
C GLY A 175 -31.44 29.98 3.54
N TYR A 176 -31.32 29.56 2.28
CA TYR A 176 -31.65 28.20 1.86
C TYR A 176 -30.61 27.68 0.86
N ILE A 177 -30.19 26.42 1.02
CA ILE A 177 -29.41 25.70 0.02
C ILE A 177 -30.25 24.54 -0.50
N VAL A 178 -30.54 24.52 -1.80
CA VAL A 178 -31.23 23.39 -2.42
C VAL A 178 -30.27 22.23 -2.61
N ARG A 179 -30.60 21.09 -1.99
CA ARG A 179 -29.86 19.82 -2.13
C ARG A 179 -30.15 19.20 -3.50
N THR A 180 -29.33 18.25 -3.90
CA THR A 180 -29.50 17.54 -5.19
C THR A 180 -30.88 16.86 -5.30
N SER A 181 -31.39 16.31 -4.20
CA SER A 181 -32.75 15.75 -4.10
C SER A 181 -33.87 16.77 -4.28
N GLY A 182 -33.61 18.05 -3.96
CA GLY A 182 -34.56 19.15 -4.15
C GLY A 182 -34.61 19.70 -5.57
N MET A 183 -33.72 19.26 -6.48
CA MET A 183 -33.65 19.78 -7.84
C MET A 183 -34.87 19.43 -8.69
N GLU A 184 -35.57 18.34 -8.39
CA GLU A 184 -36.77 17.88 -9.09
C GLU A 184 -38.05 18.04 -8.26
N ALA A 185 -37.94 18.64 -7.07
CA ALA A 185 -39.08 18.83 -6.18
C ALA A 185 -40.07 19.87 -6.73
N THR A 186 -41.35 19.70 -6.42
CA THR A 186 -42.39 20.69 -6.72
C THR A 186 -42.24 21.91 -5.81
N GLU A 187 -42.74 23.07 -6.24
CA GLU A 187 -42.74 24.29 -5.41
C GLU A 187 -43.45 24.05 -4.06
N GLU A 188 -44.53 23.28 -4.05
CA GLU A 188 -45.29 22.90 -2.85
C GLU A 188 -44.44 22.09 -1.87
N ALA A 189 -43.69 21.09 -2.35
CA ALA A 189 -42.82 20.26 -1.50
C ALA A 189 -41.64 21.06 -0.92
N LEU A 190 -41.07 21.98 -1.71
CA LEU A 190 -40.04 22.90 -1.24
C LEU A 190 -40.61 23.84 -0.17
N GLN A 191 -41.78 24.42 -0.41
CA GLN A 191 -42.44 25.33 0.53
C GLN A 191 -42.80 24.64 1.85
N GLN A 192 -43.32 23.42 1.80
CA GLN A 192 -43.63 22.64 2.99
C GLN A 192 -42.36 22.40 3.83
N GLN A 193 -41.27 21.98 3.19
CA GLN A 193 -40.02 21.74 3.93
C GLN A 193 -39.40 23.04 4.48
N MET A 194 -39.55 24.18 3.80
CA MET A 194 -39.13 25.49 4.34
C MET A 194 -39.87 25.77 5.65
N GLN A 195 -41.19 25.58 5.68
CA GLN A 195 -42.01 25.78 6.88
C GLN A 195 -41.60 24.83 8.03
N GLU A 196 -41.30 23.57 7.73
CA GLU A 196 -40.84 22.59 8.71
C GLU A 196 -39.48 22.99 9.33
N LEU A 197 -38.52 23.42 8.50
CA LEU A 197 -37.21 23.84 8.94
C LEU A 197 -37.26 25.16 9.73
N GLU A 198 -38.13 26.10 9.34
CA GLU A 198 -38.37 27.34 10.10
C GLU A 198 -39.05 27.06 11.45
N ALA A 199 -40.03 26.15 11.49
CA ALA A 199 -40.64 25.71 12.75
C ALA A 199 -39.61 25.03 13.66
N LEU A 200 -38.70 24.22 13.10
CA LEU A 200 -37.60 23.62 13.83
C LEU A 200 -36.65 24.67 14.40
N TRP A 201 -36.30 25.68 13.61
CA TRP A 201 -35.48 26.81 14.07
C TRP A 201 -36.15 27.56 15.23
N ASN A 202 -37.45 27.83 15.12
CA ASN A 202 -38.20 28.52 16.18
C ASN A 202 -38.20 27.72 17.49
N ARG A 203 -38.43 26.41 17.43
CA ARG A 203 -38.32 25.53 18.61
C ARG A 203 -36.91 25.52 19.20
N THR A 204 -35.87 25.45 18.38
CA THR A 204 -34.48 25.47 18.87
C THR A 204 -34.13 26.79 19.56
N LYS A 205 -34.64 27.93 19.07
CA LYS A 205 -34.50 29.23 19.76
C LYS A 205 -35.18 29.24 21.12
N GLU A 206 -36.41 28.69 21.21
CA GLU A 206 -37.14 28.58 22.47
C GLU A 206 -36.39 27.68 23.47
N ASN A 207 -35.90 26.52 23.02
CA ASN A 207 -35.08 25.62 23.83
C ASN A 207 -33.80 26.30 24.32
N TYR A 208 -33.13 27.05 23.45
CA TYR A 208 -31.90 27.78 23.80
C TYR A 208 -32.13 28.86 24.86
N ALA A 209 -33.25 29.60 24.77
CA ALA A 209 -33.59 30.63 25.74
C ALA A 209 -33.80 30.04 27.16
N GLY A 210 -34.30 28.81 27.26
CA GLY A 210 -34.53 28.11 28.53
C GLY A 210 -33.38 27.21 29.00
N ALA A 211 -32.33 27.02 28.20
CA ALA A 211 -31.26 26.06 28.49
C ALA A 211 -30.16 26.62 29.41
N THR A 212 -29.61 25.73 30.23
CA THR A 212 -28.34 25.96 30.94
C THR A 212 -27.14 25.70 30.04
N VAL A 213 -26.02 26.36 30.32
CA VAL A 213 -24.74 26.13 29.61
C VAL A 213 -24.36 24.65 29.65
N GLY A 214 -23.84 24.13 28.54
CA GLY A 214 -23.46 22.73 28.37
C GLY A 214 -24.61 21.79 27.96
N THR A 215 -25.81 22.32 27.73
CA THR A 215 -26.99 21.51 27.33
C THR A 215 -27.13 21.45 25.82
N CYS A 216 -27.45 20.26 25.30
CA CYS A 216 -27.89 20.09 23.91
C CYS A 216 -29.29 20.69 23.75
N VAL A 217 -29.43 21.71 22.89
CA VAL A 217 -30.70 22.42 22.64
C VAL A 217 -31.43 21.88 21.41
N TYR A 218 -30.70 21.20 20.53
CA TYR A 218 -31.22 20.42 19.42
C TYR A 218 -30.29 19.24 19.17
N GLU A 219 -30.84 18.04 19.29
CA GLU A 219 -30.18 16.82 18.87
C GLU A 219 -30.59 16.54 17.42
N GLN A 220 -29.60 16.48 16.53
CA GLN A 220 -29.86 16.04 15.18
C GLN A 220 -30.24 14.57 15.26
N SER A 221 -31.49 14.26 14.88
CA SER A 221 -32.13 12.96 15.08
C SER A 221 -31.20 11.79 14.73
N ASN A 222 -31.29 10.74 15.55
CA ASN A 222 -30.55 9.47 15.50
C ASN A 222 -30.25 8.94 14.08
N SER A 223 -29.35 7.96 14.00
CA SER A 223 -29.03 7.17 12.81
C SER A 223 -30.18 6.97 11.81
N ALA A 224 -31.37 6.60 12.31
CA ALA A 224 -32.59 6.48 11.52
C ALA A 224 -33.05 7.81 10.91
N GLY A 225 -33.13 8.91 11.66
CA GLY A 225 -33.45 10.25 11.15
C GLY A 225 -32.51 10.72 10.03
N ARG A 226 -31.20 10.48 10.18
CA ARG A 226 -30.19 10.79 9.15
C ARG A 226 -30.37 9.92 7.90
N ALA A 227 -30.54 8.60 8.10
CA ALA A 227 -30.84 7.68 7.01
C ALA A 227 -32.15 8.07 6.29
N ILE A 228 -33.16 8.55 7.01
CA ILE A 228 -34.42 9.02 6.43
C ILE A 228 -34.22 10.27 5.57
N GLY A 229 -33.55 11.29 6.10
CA GLY A 229 -33.26 12.51 5.35
C GLY A 229 -32.39 12.31 4.11
N GLU A 230 -31.53 11.29 4.09
CA GLU A 230 -30.61 11.01 2.97
C GLU A 230 -31.11 9.96 1.96
N TYR A 231 -32.02 9.06 2.36
CA TYR A 231 -32.45 7.92 1.54
C TYR A 231 -33.94 7.86 1.25
N PHE A 232 -34.79 8.38 2.13
CA PHE A 232 -36.22 8.35 1.94
C PHE A 232 -36.61 9.58 1.13
N ASN A 233 -36.89 9.35 -0.16
CA ASN A 233 -37.49 10.35 -1.04
C ASN A 233 -38.84 9.81 -1.54
N GLY A 234 -39.64 10.65 -2.20
CA GLY A 234 -40.96 10.27 -2.72
C GLY A 234 -40.95 9.05 -3.66
N ASN A 235 -39.78 8.62 -4.16
CA ASN A 235 -39.58 7.49 -5.05
C ASN A 235 -39.25 6.16 -4.33
N THR A 236 -39.27 6.09 -3.00
CA THR A 236 -39.10 4.82 -2.27
C THR A 236 -40.42 4.04 -2.24
N ASP A 237 -40.40 2.78 -2.65
CA ASP A 237 -41.59 1.92 -2.78
C ASP A 237 -41.92 1.14 -1.49
N TYR A 238 -40.89 0.68 -0.78
CA TYR A 238 -41.05 -0.10 0.45
C TYR A 238 -39.88 0.08 1.42
N VAL A 239 -40.18 -0.09 2.71
CA VAL A 239 -39.19 -0.06 3.79
C VAL A 239 -39.44 -1.25 4.71
N TYR A 240 -38.46 -2.14 4.88
CA TYR A 240 -38.53 -3.25 5.82
C TYR A 240 -37.59 -3.04 6.99
N VAL A 241 -38.08 -3.28 8.21
CA VAL A 241 -37.31 -3.18 9.45
C VAL A 241 -37.40 -4.49 10.20
N ASP A 242 -36.28 -5.10 10.60
CA ASP A 242 -36.28 -6.38 11.33
C ASP A 242 -36.38 -6.26 12.86
N ASN A 243 -36.16 -5.06 13.38
CA ASN A 243 -36.19 -4.77 14.80
C ASN A 243 -37.46 -4.00 15.19
N ARG A 244 -38.13 -4.48 16.24
CA ARG A 244 -39.42 -3.95 16.68
C ARG A 244 -39.31 -2.52 17.25
N ASP A 245 -38.29 -2.25 18.06
CA ASP A 245 -38.11 -0.94 18.68
C ASP A 245 -37.74 0.11 17.62
N GLU A 246 -36.87 -0.27 16.69
CA GLU A 246 -36.49 0.56 15.54
C GLU A 246 -37.69 0.86 14.64
N TYR A 247 -38.55 -0.13 14.40
CA TYR A 247 -39.77 0.04 13.61
C TYR A 247 -40.71 1.09 14.21
N PHE A 248 -40.94 1.07 15.53
CA PHE A 248 -41.78 2.07 16.18
C PHE A 248 -41.12 3.45 16.21
N SER A 249 -39.84 3.51 16.55
CA SER A 249 -39.05 4.76 16.51
C SER A 249 -39.09 5.41 15.12
N LEU A 250 -38.91 4.63 14.07
CA LEU A 250 -38.98 5.09 12.68
C LEU A 250 -40.37 5.64 12.33
N ARG A 251 -41.43 4.94 12.72
CA ARG A 251 -42.81 5.39 12.44
C ARG A 251 -43.18 6.64 13.20
N ASP A 252 -42.76 6.77 14.45
CA ASP A 252 -43.01 7.97 15.25
C ASP A 252 -42.32 9.20 14.64
N TYR A 253 -41.08 9.04 14.15
CA TYR A 253 -40.39 10.07 13.38
C TYR A 253 -41.16 10.43 12.10
N LEU A 254 -41.52 9.43 11.29
CA LEU A 254 -42.19 9.64 10.00
C LEU A 254 -43.57 10.32 10.12
N ARG A 255 -44.29 10.15 11.23
CA ARG A 255 -45.54 10.90 11.49
C ARG A 255 -45.35 12.41 11.47
N SER A 256 -44.17 12.89 11.83
CA SER A 256 -43.84 14.31 11.84
C SER A 256 -43.11 14.78 10.58
N ALA A 257 -42.27 13.92 9.99
CA ALA A 257 -41.35 14.31 8.92
C ALA A 257 -41.78 13.93 7.50
N ALA A 258 -42.53 12.83 7.33
CA ALA A 258 -42.98 12.32 6.03
C ALA A 258 -44.16 11.34 6.19
N PRO A 259 -45.37 11.82 6.53
CA PRO A 259 -46.52 10.98 6.85
C PRO A 259 -46.92 10.02 5.72
N GLU A 260 -46.70 10.41 4.46
CA GLU A 260 -46.99 9.62 3.26
C GLU A 260 -46.15 8.33 3.15
N MET A 261 -45.04 8.24 3.89
CA MET A 261 -44.18 7.07 3.91
C MET A 261 -44.63 6.01 4.93
N LEU A 262 -45.53 6.35 5.85
CA LEU A 262 -45.95 5.45 6.95
C LEU A 262 -46.53 4.12 6.46
N ASP A 263 -47.26 4.14 5.36
CA ASP A 263 -47.91 2.94 4.79
C ASP A 263 -46.90 2.02 4.07
N LYS A 264 -45.71 2.55 3.76
CA LYS A 264 -44.63 1.83 3.09
C LYS A 264 -43.67 1.13 4.06
N VAL A 265 -43.70 1.51 5.35
CA VAL A 265 -42.87 0.90 6.41
C VAL A 265 -43.52 -0.32 7.00
N LYS A 266 -42.84 -1.47 6.90
CA LYS A 266 -43.30 -2.78 7.38
C LYS A 266 -42.28 -3.42 8.31
N LEU A 267 -42.78 -4.02 9.39
CA LEU A 267 -41.98 -4.86 10.27
C LEU A 267 -41.76 -6.22 9.59
N TRP A 268 -40.51 -6.67 9.53
CA TRP A 268 -40.14 -7.98 9.01
C TRP A 268 -40.32 -9.02 10.12
N SER A 269 -41.18 -10.01 9.87
CA SER A 269 -41.55 -11.04 10.84
C SER A 269 -41.25 -12.47 10.36
N SER A 270 -40.49 -12.63 9.27
CA SER A 270 -40.08 -13.95 8.77
C SER A 270 -39.07 -14.60 9.72
N SER A 271 -39.03 -15.93 9.70
CA SER A 271 -37.97 -16.70 10.38
C SER A 271 -36.60 -16.52 9.73
N GLU A 272 -36.59 -16.24 8.43
CA GLU A 272 -35.38 -15.92 7.66
C GLU A 272 -34.97 -14.46 7.89
N SER A 273 -33.65 -14.23 8.03
CA SER A 273 -33.08 -12.88 8.18
C SER A 273 -33.44 -12.01 6.97
N LEU A 274 -33.76 -10.74 7.24
CA LEU A 274 -34.09 -9.74 6.21
C LEU A 274 -32.99 -9.67 5.14
N PHE A 275 -31.72 -9.58 5.57
CA PHE A 275 -30.60 -9.41 4.65
C PHE A 275 -30.22 -10.68 3.91
N GLU A 276 -30.50 -11.85 4.49
CA GLU A 276 -30.29 -13.15 3.82
C GLU A 276 -31.32 -13.33 2.69
N TYR A 277 -32.60 -13.01 2.95
CA TYR A 277 -33.68 -13.08 1.96
C TYR A 277 -33.38 -12.23 0.72
N PHE A 278 -32.87 -11.01 0.92
CA PHE A 278 -32.48 -10.10 -0.16
C PHE A 278 -31.04 -10.32 -0.68
N LYS A 279 -30.33 -11.36 -0.20
CA LYS A 279 -28.94 -11.72 -0.59
C LYS A 279 -27.90 -10.62 -0.34
N ILE A 280 -28.17 -9.71 0.59
CA ILE A 280 -27.30 -8.58 0.93
C ILE A 280 -26.07 -9.05 1.70
N GLU A 281 -26.22 -10.12 2.49
CA GLU A 281 -25.10 -10.69 3.24
C GLU A 281 -23.97 -11.18 2.32
N ASN A 282 -24.31 -11.65 1.12
CA ASN A 282 -23.32 -12.09 0.14
C ASN A 282 -22.53 -10.91 -0.43
N ASP A 283 -23.22 -9.82 -0.77
CA ASP A 283 -22.58 -8.60 -1.27
C ASP A 283 -21.74 -7.91 -0.19
N TYR A 284 -22.22 -7.87 1.06
CA TYR A 284 -21.46 -7.37 2.19
C TYR A 284 -20.23 -8.23 2.48
N ALA A 285 -20.37 -9.57 2.50
CA ALA A 285 -19.22 -10.45 2.67
C ALA A 285 -18.17 -10.26 1.56
N ARG A 286 -18.60 -10.11 0.29
CA ARG A 286 -17.70 -9.79 -0.83
C ARG A 286 -17.02 -8.43 -0.66
N SER A 287 -17.68 -7.42 -0.09
CA SER A 287 -17.06 -6.11 0.16
C SER A 287 -16.02 -6.12 1.28
N LEU A 288 -16.02 -7.13 2.14
CA LEU A 288 -14.98 -7.32 3.15
C LEU A 288 -13.75 -8.07 2.61
N GLN A 289 -13.88 -8.79 1.49
CA GLN A 289 -12.78 -9.61 0.94
C GLN A 289 -11.74 -8.77 0.21
N ARG A 290 -10.47 -9.19 0.27
CA ARG A 290 -9.38 -8.61 -0.56
C ARG A 290 -9.59 -8.91 -2.04
N GLN A 291 -10.06 -10.12 -2.37
CA GLN A 291 -10.31 -10.55 -3.75
C GLN A 291 -11.81 -10.62 -4.02
N VAL A 292 -12.26 -9.98 -5.10
CA VAL A 292 -13.68 -9.96 -5.49
C VAL A 292 -13.83 -10.63 -6.86
N PRO A 293 -14.55 -11.76 -6.98
CA PRO A 293 -14.71 -12.44 -8.26
C PRO A 293 -15.55 -11.60 -9.24
N LEU A 294 -15.18 -11.68 -10.52
CA LEU A 294 -15.88 -11.07 -11.64
C LEU A 294 -16.77 -12.11 -12.37
N PRO A 295 -17.90 -11.70 -12.97
CA PRO A 295 -18.86 -12.61 -13.60
C PRO A 295 -18.27 -13.56 -14.66
N ARG A 296 -17.31 -13.10 -15.46
CA ARG A 296 -16.70 -13.86 -16.55
C ARG A 296 -15.41 -14.61 -16.17
N GLY A 297 -15.13 -14.77 -14.88
CA GLY A 297 -14.07 -15.66 -14.39
C GLY A 297 -12.73 -15.01 -14.02
N GLY A 298 -12.64 -13.67 -13.97
CA GLY A 298 -11.53 -12.94 -13.36
C GLY A 298 -11.79 -12.56 -11.90
N ASN A 299 -10.93 -11.73 -11.32
CA ASN A 299 -11.12 -11.15 -9.99
C ASN A 299 -10.49 -9.76 -9.88
N LEU A 300 -11.03 -8.94 -8.99
CA LEU A 300 -10.40 -7.70 -8.52
C LEU A 300 -9.59 -8.02 -7.28
N VAL A 301 -8.41 -7.43 -7.14
CA VAL A 301 -7.67 -7.38 -5.88
C VAL A 301 -7.69 -5.94 -5.37
N ILE A 302 -8.28 -5.71 -4.21
CA ILE A 302 -8.47 -4.39 -3.62
C ILE A 302 -7.60 -4.26 -2.37
N GLU A 303 -6.69 -3.30 -2.36
CA GLU A 303 -5.73 -3.07 -1.28
C GLU A 303 -5.69 -1.61 -0.87
N GLN A 304 -5.83 -1.35 0.43
CA GLN A 304 -5.78 0.00 0.98
C GLN A 304 -4.38 0.32 1.51
N THR A 305 -3.83 1.45 1.08
CA THR A 305 -2.61 2.04 1.61
C THR A 305 -2.96 3.32 2.37
N GLU A 306 -2.00 3.95 3.03
CA GLU A 306 -2.19 5.23 3.72
C GLU A 306 -2.45 6.40 2.75
N ALA A 307 -1.87 6.34 1.55
CA ALA A 307 -2.02 7.39 0.54
C ALA A 307 -3.26 7.25 -0.33
N LEU A 308 -3.59 6.00 -0.71
CA LEU A 308 -4.53 5.64 -1.77
C LEU A 308 -5.05 4.20 -1.64
N MET A 309 -6.11 3.87 -2.36
CA MET A 309 -6.55 2.51 -2.61
C MET A 309 -6.03 2.02 -3.97
N SER A 310 -5.41 0.84 -4.01
CA SER A 310 -4.99 0.17 -5.24
C SER A 310 -5.98 -0.92 -5.59
N ILE A 311 -6.34 -1.00 -6.87
CA ILE A 311 -7.20 -2.05 -7.41
C ILE A 311 -6.52 -2.67 -8.62
N ASP A 312 -6.27 -3.97 -8.56
CA ASP A 312 -5.69 -4.77 -9.64
C ASP A 312 -6.78 -5.61 -10.32
N VAL A 313 -6.82 -5.63 -11.64
CA VAL A 313 -7.79 -6.41 -12.42
C VAL A 313 -7.10 -7.63 -13.02
N ASN A 314 -7.48 -8.82 -12.54
CA ASN A 314 -6.90 -10.08 -12.98
C ASN A 314 -7.84 -10.88 -13.88
N THR A 315 -7.25 -11.53 -14.89
CA THR A 315 -7.96 -12.46 -15.78
C THR A 315 -8.11 -13.84 -15.16
N GLY A 316 -9.14 -14.57 -15.61
CA GLY A 316 -9.33 -15.97 -15.22
C GLY A 316 -8.34 -16.94 -15.86
N PRO A 317 -8.18 -18.16 -15.32
CA PRO A 317 -7.25 -19.17 -15.83
C PRO A 317 -7.57 -19.74 -17.24
N LYS A 318 -8.62 -19.27 -17.94
CA LYS A 318 -9.10 -19.82 -19.23
C LYS A 318 -9.00 -18.85 -20.40
N VAL A 319 -7.92 -18.08 -20.53
CA VAL A 319 -7.73 -17.14 -21.65
C VAL A 319 -6.69 -17.67 -22.65
N HIS A 320 -7.03 -18.75 -23.37
CA HIS A 320 -6.23 -19.26 -24.49
C HIS A 320 -7.11 -19.39 -25.75
N GLY A 321 -6.81 -18.63 -26.81
CA GLY A 321 -7.58 -18.67 -28.08
C GLY A 321 -7.40 -17.41 -28.95
N LYS A 322 -8.03 -17.38 -30.14
CA LYS A 322 -7.93 -16.28 -31.13
C LYS A 322 -8.63 -14.95 -30.73
N ASP A 323 -9.41 -14.94 -29.63
CA ASP A 323 -10.24 -13.80 -29.20
C ASP A 323 -9.74 -13.11 -27.88
N GLN A 324 -8.45 -13.17 -27.57
CA GLN A 324 -7.91 -12.64 -26.30
C GLN A 324 -8.26 -11.16 -26.05
N GLY A 325 -8.10 -10.27 -27.04
CA GLY A 325 -8.39 -8.84 -26.87
C GLY A 325 -9.85 -8.57 -26.50
N LYS A 326 -10.80 -9.33 -27.07
CA LYS A 326 -12.22 -9.20 -26.74
C LYS A 326 -12.53 -9.66 -25.31
N ILE A 327 -11.92 -10.76 -24.88
CA ILE A 327 -12.09 -11.27 -23.50
C ILE A 327 -11.52 -10.26 -22.48
N ILE A 328 -10.37 -9.65 -22.79
CA ILE A 328 -9.75 -8.61 -21.96
C ILE A 328 -10.70 -7.40 -21.84
N LEU A 329 -11.20 -6.89 -22.96
CA LEU A 329 -12.14 -5.77 -22.96
C LEU A 329 -13.40 -6.08 -22.16
N GLU A 330 -14.02 -7.24 -22.37
CA GLU A 330 -15.21 -7.66 -21.62
C GLU A 330 -14.93 -7.80 -20.12
N THR A 331 -13.76 -8.30 -19.73
CA THR A 331 -13.35 -8.43 -18.33
C THR A 331 -13.14 -7.05 -17.68
N ASN A 332 -12.50 -6.12 -18.39
CA ASN A 332 -12.31 -4.74 -17.92
C ASN A 332 -13.65 -3.98 -17.80
N ILE A 333 -14.63 -4.24 -18.68
CA ILE A 333 -16.00 -3.68 -18.56
C ILE A 333 -16.69 -4.21 -17.30
N ASP A 334 -16.60 -5.51 -17.03
CA ASP A 334 -17.15 -6.11 -15.81
C ASP A 334 -16.46 -5.54 -14.56
N ALA A 335 -15.13 -5.36 -14.62
CA ALA A 335 -14.34 -4.71 -13.58
C ALA A 335 -14.82 -3.28 -13.32
N CYS A 336 -15.09 -2.46 -14.34
CA CYS A 336 -15.58 -1.09 -14.14
C CYS A 336 -16.86 -1.03 -13.29
N ARG A 337 -17.80 -1.95 -13.54
CA ARG A 337 -19.09 -2.02 -12.83
C ARG A 337 -18.91 -2.48 -11.39
N GLU A 338 -18.11 -3.52 -11.19
CA GLU A 338 -17.84 -4.06 -9.85
C GLU A 338 -17.00 -3.07 -9.04
N ILE A 339 -15.99 -2.40 -9.61
CA ILE A 339 -15.22 -1.34 -8.94
C ILE A 339 -16.15 -0.23 -8.46
N ALA A 340 -16.99 0.33 -9.35
CA ALA A 340 -17.93 1.37 -8.95
C ALA A 340 -18.88 0.91 -7.83
N LYS A 341 -19.30 -0.37 -7.83
CA LYS A 341 -20.08 -0.98 -6.74
C LYS A 341 -19.28 -1.06 -5.45
N GLN A 342 -18.05 -1.58 -5.50
CA GLN A 342 -17.17 -1.74 -4.34
C GLN A 342 -16.77 -0.40 -3.71
N LEU A 343 -16.53 0.65 -4.51
CA LEU A 343 -16.27 2.00 -4.00
C LEU A 343 -17.42 2.51 -3.12
N ARG A 344 -18.68 2.24 -3.52
CA ARG A 344 -19.87 2.59 -2.72
C ARG A 344 -20.02 1.70 -1.49
N LEU A 345 -19.90 0.38 -1.65
CA LEU A 345 -20.13 -0.59 -0.56
C LEU A 345 -19.07 -0.53 0.54
N ARG A 346 -17.84 -0.14 0.19
CA ARG A 346 -16.73 0.03 1.15
C ARG A 346 -16.57 1.48 1.63
N ASP A 347 -17.38 2.38 1.08
CA ASP A 347 -17.29 3.84 1.25
C ASP A 347 -15.85 4.37 1.12
N VAL A 348 -15.18 4.00 0.03
CA VAL A 348 -13.78 4.36 -0.22
C VAL A 348 -13.67 5.86 -0.45
N ASP A 349 -12.79 6.54 0.27
CA ASP A 349 -12.53 7.96 0.07
C ASP A 349 -11.13 8.24 -0.47
N GLY A 350 -10.95 9.45 -1.03
CA GLY A 350 -9.65 9.93 -1.48
C GLY A 350 -9.25 9.39 -2.86
N PHE A 351 -8.02 8.90 -2.96
CA PHE A 351 -7.42 8.48 -4.22
C PHE A 351 -7.56 6.98 -4.41
N VAL A 352 -7.98 6.59 -5.61
CA VAL A 352 -8.04 5.20 -6.05
C VAL A 352 -7.25 5.08 -7.35
N ILE A 353 -6.38 4.09 -7.43
CA ILE A 353 -5.63 3.74 -8.63
C ILE A 353 -6.11 2.37 -9.09
N VAL A 354 -6.55 2.28 -10.34
CA VAL A 354 -6.96 1.01 -10.95
C VAL A 354 -5.95 0.61 -12.01
N ASP A 355 -5.35 -0.56 -11.85
CA ASP A 355 -4.51 -1.23 -12.84
C ASP A 355 -5.38 -2.19 -13.67
N PHE A 356 -5.76 -1.75 -14.87
CA PHE A 356 -6.57 -2.56 -15.77
C PHE A 356 -5.69 -3.54 -16.56
N ILE A 357 -6.29 -4.62 -17.04
CA ILE A 357 -5.59 -5.54 -17.94
C ILE A 357 -5.17 -4.77 -19.20
N ASP A 358 -3.92 -4.94 -19.63
CA ASP A 358 -3.35 -4.27 -20.79
C ASP A 358 -4.25 -4.36 -22.04
N MET A 359 -4.51 -3.21 -22.65
CA MET A 359 -5.29 -3.06 -23.86
C MET A 359 -4.42 -2.60 -25.03
N GLU A 360 -4.64 -3.20 -26.20
CA GLU A 360 -3.83 -2.94 -27.40
C GLU A 360 -4.18 -1.62 -28.09
N THR A 361 -5.43 -1.16 -27.98
CA THR A 361 -5.92 0.02 -28.70
C THR A 361 -6.36 1.16 -27.77
N ASP A 362 -6.15 2.40 -28.21
CA ASP A 362 -6.65 3.59 -27.48
C ASP A 362 -8.18 3.67 -27.47
N ASN A 363 -8.84 3.06 -28.47
CA ASN A 363 -10.29 2.97 -28.51
C ASN A 363 -10.84 2.10 -27.37
N ASP A 364 -10.18 0.99 -27.05
CA ASP A 364 -10.56 0.13 -25.92
C ASP A 364 -10.42 0.89 -24.59
N ARG A 365 -9.35 1.66 -24.42
CA ARG A 365 -9.14 2.51 -23.24
C ARG A 365 -10.26 3.55 -23.07
N GLU A 366 -10.68 4.18 -24.16
CA GLU A 366 -11.78 5.14 -24.15
C GLU A 366 -13.11 4.46 -23.79
N ILE A 367 -13.38 3.26 -24.32
CA ILE A 367 -14.58 2.48 -23.95
C ILE A 367 -14.60 2.19 -22.44
N ILE A 368 -13.46 1.76 -21.87
CA ILE A 368 -13.34 1.49 -20.43
C ILE A 368 -13.57 2.76 -19.60
N TYR A 369 -12.97 3.88 -20.01
CA TYR A 369 -13.21 5.17 -19.35
C TYR A 369 -14.70 5.55 -19.35
N GLN A 370 -15.38 5.44 -20.50
CA GLN A 370 -16.81 5.79 -20.61
C GLN A 370 -17.70 4.82 -19.80
N GLU A 371 -17.43 3.52 -19.82
CA GLU A 371 -18.17 2.55 -19.02
C GLU A 371 -17.97 2.77 -17.51
N PHE A 372 -16.75 3.14 -17.06
CA PHE A 372 -16.52 3.51 -15.67
C PHE A 372 -17.29 4.79 -15.29
N VAL A 373 -17.21 5.85 -16.11
CA VAL A 373 -17.95 7.10 -15.88
C VAL A 373 -19.45 6.83 -15.76
N LYS A 374 -19.99 5.97 -16.62
CA LYS A 374 -21.40 5.55 -16.57
C LYS A 374 -21.74 4.78 -15.30
N ALA A 375 -20.90 3.85 -14.86
CA ALA A 375 -21.09 3.09 -13.63
C ALA A 375 -20.99 3.97 -12.37
N ALA A 376 -20.10 4.98 -12.38
CA ALA A 376 -19.89 5.92 -11.30
C ALA A 376 -21.03 6.95 -11.14
N ARG A 377 -21.90 7.15 -12.14
CA ARG A 377 -23.08 8.05 -12.02
C ARG A 377 -24.05 7.66 -10.91
N ARG A 378 -24.06 6.39 -10.52
CA ARG A 378 -24.87 5.88 -9.39
C ARG A 378 -24.27 6.22 -8.03
N ASP A 379 -23.01 6.69 -7.98
CA ASP A 379 -22.36 7.08 -6.74
C ASP A 379 -22.85 8.46 -6.28
N LYS A 380 -23.20 8.55 -5.00
CA LYS A 380 -23.57 9.82 -4.36
C LYS A 380 -22.36 10.70 -4.13
N ALA A 381 -21.16 10.12 -3.99
CA ALA A 381 -19.92 10.87 -3.90
C ALA A 381 -19.58 11.49 -5.26
N ILE A 382 -18.90 12.63 -5.24
CA ILE A 382 -18.34 13.19 -6.48
C ILE A 382 -17.12 12.34 -6.84
N VAL A 383 -17.25 11.58 -7.93
CA VAL A 383 -16.18 10.76 -8.50
C VAL A 383 -15.59 11.46 -9.72
N LYS A 384 -14.28 11.68 -9.70
CA LYS A 384 -13.52 12.31 -10.79
C LYS A 384 -12.47 11.31 -11.31
N PRO A 385 -12.80 10.48 -12.30
CA PRO A 385 -11.83 9.61 -12.97
C PRO A 385 -10.98 10.40 -13.97
N SER A 386 -9.71 10.02 -14.13
CA SER A 386 -8.84 10.43 -15.22
C SER A 386 -8.98 9.47 -16.42
N PRO A 387 -8.57 9.88 -17.63
CA PRO A 387 -8.27 8.94 -18.70
C PRO A 387 -7.20 7.94 -18.25
N ILE A 388 -7.17 6.77 -18.90
CA ILE A 388 -6.17 5.74 -18.64
C ILE A 388 -4.80 6.26 -19.11
N THR A 389 -3.80 6.18 -18.25
CA THR A 389 -2.45 6.69 -18.52
C THR A 389 -1.67 5.78 -19.47
N GLN A 390 -0.52 6.27 -19.94
CA GLN A 390 0.39 5.48 -20.78
C GLN A 390 0.89 4.19 -20.11
N PHE A 391 0.80 4.11 -18.78
CA PHE A 391 1.19 2.94 -18.00
C PHE A 391 0.01 2.01 -17.69
N GLY A 392 -1.18 2.26 -18.25
CA GLY A 392 -2.37 1.41 -18.08
C GLY A 392 -3.24 1.73 -16.85
N LEU A 393 -2.92 2.80 -16.11
CA LEU A 393 -3.57 3.13 -14.85
C LEU A 393 -4.71 4.13 -15.02
N MET A 394 -5.77 3.99 -14.23
CA MET A 394 -6.81 5.01 -14.09
C MET A 394 -6.73 5.64 -12.69
N GLU A 395 -6.48 6.95 -12.62
CA GLU A 395 -6.53 7.73 -11.38
C GLU A 395 -7.98 8.15 -11.10
N ILE A 396 -8.49 7.91 -9.89
CA ILE A 396 -9.83 8.30 -9.48
C ILE A 396 -9.74 9.08 -8.17
N ARG A 397 -10.34 10.27 -8.15
CA ARG A 397 -10.57 11.02 -6.91
C ARG A 397 -12.05 10.90 -6.51
N ARG A 398 -12.33 10.27 -5.37
CA ARG A 398 -13.67 10.17 -4.79
C ARG A 398 -13.76 11.06 -3.55
N GLU A 399 -14.67 12.03 -3.56
CA GLU A 399 -14.86 12.93 -2.41
C GLU A 399 -15.49 12.20 -1.22
N ARG A 400 -14.99 12.48 -0.02
CA ARG A 400 -15.49 11.88 1.22
C ARG A 400 -16.91 12.36 1.52
N VAL A 401 -17.84 11.43 1.67
CA VAL A 401 -19.23 11.73 2.02
C VAL A 401 -19.51 11.48 3.51
N ARG A 402 -18.79 10.54 4.15
CA ARG A 402 -18.97 10.13 5.55
C ARG A 402 -17.64 9.77 6.24
N GLU A 403 -17.67 9.65 7.57
CA GLU A 403 -16.59 9.02 8.33
C GLU A 403 -16.59 7.50 8.10
N ASP A 404 -15.42 6.87 8.18
CA ASP A 404 -15.17 5.50 7.72
C ASP A 404 -16.15 4.50 8.36
N SER A 405 -17.05 3.94 7.54
CA SER A 405 -17.92 2.83 7.95
C SER A 405 -17.12 1.52 8.17
N TYR A 406 -15.91 1.43 7.61
CA TYR A 406 -15.06 0.25 7.70
C TYR A 406 -14.32 0.18 9.05
N LYS A 407 -14.98 -0.42 10.05
CA LYS A 407 -14.43 -0.66 11.38
C LYS A 407 -13.33 -1.72 11.37
N SER A 408 -12.13 -1.32 11.01
CA SER A 408 -10.92 -2.13 11.08
C SER A 408 -9.86 -1.42 11.93
N LYS A 409 -9.11 -2.19 12.71
CA LYS A 409 -7.96 -1.69 13.48
C LYS A 409 -6.67 -2.08 12.77
N PHE A 410 -5.61 -1.31 12.98
CA PHE A 410 -4.28 -1.74 12.54
C PHE A 410 -3.95 -3.07 13.20
N CYS A 411 -3.37 -3.99 12.42
CA CYS A 411 -2.93 -5.27 12.94
C CYS A 411 -1.86 -5.03 14.02
N PRO A 412 -2.01 -5.56 15.24
CA PRO A 412 -1.06 -5.32 16.33
C PRO A 412 0.30 -5.98 16.09
N VAL A 413 0.33 -7.08 15.31
CA VAL A 413 1.55 -7.85 15.02
C VAL A 413 2.44 -7.15 14.00
N CYS A 414 1.90 -6.82 12.82
CA CYS A 414 2.67 -6.14 11.77
C CYS A 414 2.59 -4.61 11.81
N ARG A 415 1.83 -4.04 12.75
CA ARG A 415 1.61 -2.59 12.93
C ARG A 415 1.19 -1.86 11.64
N GLY A 416 0.36 -2.52 10.82
CA GLY A 416 -0.10 -1.98 9.53
C GLY A 416 0.72 -2.38 8.30
N GLY A 417 1.91 -2.98 8.47
CA GLY A 417 2.79 -3.31 7.34
C GLY A 417 2.38 -4.52 6.51
N GLY A 418 1.41 -5.33 6.96
CA GLY A 418 0.98 -6.57 6.28
C GLY A 418 2.00 -7.71 6.28
N ARG A 419 3.26 -7.42 6.63
CA ARG A 419 4.39 -8.34 6.63
C ARG A 419 5.14 -8.27 7.96
N ILE A 420 5.86 -9.33 8.26
CA ILE A 420 6.65 -9.53 9.47
C ILE A 420 8.06 -9.98 9.08
N ALA A 421 9.12 -9.64 9.82
CA ALA A 421 10.46 -10.14 9.51
C ALA A 421 10.48 -11.68 9.53
N THR A 422 11.28 -12.27 8.64
CA THR A 422 11.56 -13.72 8.72
C THR A 422 12.37 -14.01 9.98
N LEU A 423 12.43 -15.27 10.36
CA LEU A 423 13.19 -15.72 11.53
C LEU A 423 14.67 -15.31 11.46
N GLU A 424 15.32 -15.48 10.31
CA GLU A 424 16.72 -15.09 10.10
C GLU A 424 16.91 -13.57 10.21
N SER A 425 15.95 -12.79 9.74
CA SER A 425 15.95 -11.33 9.82
C SER A 425 15.75 -10.82 11.26
N ALA A 426 14.89 -11.49 12.04
CA ALA A 426 14.73 -11.22 13.46
C ALA A 426 16.02 -11.54 14.25
N LEU A 427 16.64 -12.69 13.99
CA LEU A 427 17.92 -13.07 14.60
C LEU A 427 19.07 -12.13 14.20
N GLY A 428 19.14 -11.70 12.94
CA GLY A 428 20.10 -10.69 12.49
C GLY A 428 19.88 -9.32 13.16
N THR A 429 18.66 -9.01 13.59
CA THR A 429 18.38 -7.80 14.39
C THR A 429 18.92 -7.93 15.81
N ILE A 430 18.73 -9.09 16.46
CA ILE A 430 19.31 -9.39 17.78
C ILE A 430 20.84 -9.32 17.72
N ASP A 431 21.49 -9.94 16.73
CA ASP A 431 22.96 -9.89 16.54
C ASP A 431 23.47 -8.44 16.49
N ARG A 432 22.78 -7.57 15.73
CA ARG A 432 23.15 -6.15 15.61
C ARG A 432 22.93 -5.37 16.90
N TRP A 433 21.85 -5.63 17.63
CA TRP A 433 21.56 -4.99 18.91
C TRP A 433 22.59 -5.39 19.97
N MET A 434 22.95 -6.68 20.01
CA MET A 434 24.05 -7.17 20.85
C MET A 434 25.39 -6.53 20.48
N ALA A 435 25.71 -6.38 19.19
CA ALA A 435 26.93 -5.69 18.75
C ALA A 435 27.00 -4.24 19.27
N ARG A 436 25.87 -3.52 19.21
CA ARG A 436 25.76 -2.14 19.71
C ARG A 436 25.84 -2.08 21.23
N ALA A 437 25.23 -3.05 21.91
CA ALA A 437 25.28 -3.21 23.36
C ALA A 437 26.69 -3.51 23.88
N HIS A 438 27.43 -4.38 23.18
CA HIS A 438 28.85 -4.63 23.45
C HIS A 438 29.70 -3.37 23.27
N SER A 439 29.53 -2.67 22.13
CA SER A 439 30.29 -1.47 21.78
C SER A 439 30.04 -0.28 22.73
N LYS A 440 28.77 -0.05 23.14
CA LYS A 440 28.38 1.12 23.96
C LYS A 440 28.33 0.85 25.46
N GLY A 441 27.97 -0.36 25.88
CA GLY A 441 27.57 -0.68 27.26
C GLY A 441 28.53 -1.58 28.04
N GLY A 442 29.44 -2.31 27.36
CA GLY A 442 30.36 -3.24 28.03
C GLY A 442 29.66 -4.36 28.82
N LEU A 443 28.42 -4.70 28.43
CA LEU A 443 27.63 -5.75 29.06
C LEU A 443 28.35 -7.09 28.93
N LYS A 444 28.29 -7.92 29.98
CA LYS A 444 28.89 -9.27 30.01
C LYS A 444 27.87 -10.38 29.88
N GLN A 445 26.61 -10.10 30.23
CA GLN A 445 25.51 -11.01 30.06
C GLN A 445 24.28 -10.26 29.53
N VAL A 446 23.38 -11.00 28.89
CA VAL A 446 22.09 -10.52 28.44
C VAL A 446 21.05 -11.63 28.55
N THR A 447 19.83 -11.28 28.94
CA THR A 447 18.69 -12.19 28.91
C THR A 447 17.78 -11.82 27.73
N LEU A 448 17.52 -12.77 26.85
CA LEU A 448 16.64 -12.62 25.68
C LEU A 448 15.32 -13.35 25.94
N VAL A 449 14.21 -12.61 25.93
CA VAL A 449 12.86 -13.18 25.93
C VAL A 449 12.39 -13.29 24.50
N LEU A 450 12.14 -14.53 24.03
CA LEU A 450 11.90 -14.86 22.63
C LEU A 450 10.68 -15.79 22.47
N SER A 451 10.12 -15.82 21.26
CA SER A 451 9.08 -16.78 20.92
C SER A 451 9.62 -18.22 20.80
N SER A 452 8.73 -19.21 20.98
CA SER A 452 9.09 -20.63 20.89
C SER A 452 9.87 -21.01 19.61
N PRO A 453 9.47 -20.58 18.39
CA PRO A 453 10.24 -20.87 17.17
C PRO A 453 11.66 -20.27 17.16
N MET A 454 11.86 -19.11 17.80
CA MET A 454 13.18 -18.49 17.91
C MET A 454 14.09 -19.24 18.87
N VAL A 455 13.55 -19.65 20.03
CA VAL A 455 14.28 -20.49 20.99
C VAL A 455 14.64 -21.82 20.34
N GLU A 456 13.71 -22.43 19.62
CA GLU A 456 13.95 -23.69 18.91
C GLU A 456 15.10 -23.58 17.90
N VAL A 457 15.14 -22.52 17.08
CA VAL A 457 16.24 -22.35 16.12
C VAL A 457 17.58 -22.02 16.78
N LEU A 458 17.58 -21.28 17.88
CA LEU A 458 18.79 -21.00 18.66
C LEU A 458 19.34 -22.24 19.38
N VAL A 459 18.46 -23.15 19.81
CA VAL A 459 18.79 -24.32 20.65
C VAL A 459 18.91 -25.63 19.86
N ARG A 460 17.89 -25.98 19.05
CA ARG A 460 17.80 -27.26 18.33
C ARG A 460 18.62 -27.29 17.05
N ASP A 461 18.61 -26.22 16.26
CA ASP A 461 19.05 -26.33 14.87
C ASP A 461 20.58 -26.44 14.73
N ARG A 462 21.36 -25.73 15.55
CA ARG A 462 22.81 -25.95 15.75
C ARG A 462 23.26 -25.30 17.05
N ALA A 463 24.02 -26.00 17.88
CA ALA A 463 24.86 -25.41 18.94
C ALA A 463 25.82 -24.29 18.45
N ARG A 464 25.85 -23.97 17.15
CA ARG A 464 26.67 -22.92 16.52
C ARG A 464 26.05 -21.52 16.60
N MET A 465 24.73 -21.35 16.74
CA MET A 465 24.12 -20.02 16.60
C MET A 465 24.16 -19.21 17.88
N LEU A 466 23.67 -19.78 18.99
CA LEU A 466 23.85 -19.22 20.32
C LEU A 466 25.33 -19.02 20.62
N HIS A 467 26.16 -20.04 20.33
CA HIS A 467 27.61 -19.94 20.48
C HIS A 467 28.23 -18.84 19.62
N TYR A 468 27.74 -18.62 18.39
CA TYR A 468 28.19 -17.51 17.55
C TYR A 468 27.88 -16.16 18.20
N LEU A 469 26.66 -15.97 18.70
CA LEU A 469 26.27 -14.73 19.38
C LEU A 469 27.15 -14.49 20.62
N GLU A 470 27.35 -15.52 21.44
CA GLU A 470 28.18 -15.42 22.64
C GLU A 470 29.65 -15.14 22.32
N TYR A 471 30.22 -15.87 21.35
CA TYR A 471 31.62 -15.76 20.96
C TYR A 471 31.93 -14.42 20.28
N LYS A 472 31.07 -13.97 19.36
CA LYS A 472 31.29 -12.74 18.58
C LYS A 472 31.21 -11.49 19.46
N HIS A 473 30.29 -11.47 20.41
CA HIS A 473 30.05 -10.31 21.26
C HIS A 473 30.71 -10.41 22.63
N ASP A 474 31.43 -11.49 22.94
CA ASP A 474 32.02 -11.74 24.26
C ASP A 474 31.00 -11.55 25.40
N MET A 475 29.78 -12.06 25.19
CA MET A 475 28.62 -11.89 26.07
C MET A 475 27.93 -13.22 26.33
N LYS A 476 27.61 -13.53 27.57
CA LYS A 476 26.80 -14.71 27.91
C LYS A 476 25.32 -14.44 27.59
N VAL A 477 24.64 -15.38 26.94
CA VAL A 477 23.22 -15.22 26.56
C VAL A 477 22.34 -16.18 27.34
N GLU A 478 21.38 -15.65 28.08
CA GLU A 478 20.31 -16.42 28.72
C GLU A 478 19.03 -16.33 27.87
N LEU A 479 18.39 -17.46 27.57
CA LEU A 479 17.16 -17.50 26.77
C LEU A 479 15.95 -17.77 27.66
N VAL A 480 14.89 -17.00 27.47
CA VAL A 480 13.58 -17.19 28.11
C VAL A 480 12.52 -17.31 27.02
N GLU A 481 11.73 -18.37 27.08
CA GLU A 481 10.65 -18.64 26.12
C GLU A 481 9.34 -17.96 26.57
N ASP A 482 8.67 -17.25 25.66
CA ASP A 482 7.32 -16.73 25.83
C ASP A 482 6.43 -17.17 24.65
N ASP A 483 5.51 -18.09 24.92
CA ASP A 483 4.57 -18.64 23.93
C ASP A 483 3.59 -17.60 23.36
N ARG A 484 3.46 -16.44 24.02
CA ARG A 484 2.61 -15.34 23.56
C ARG A 484 3.34 -14.38 22.62
N ALA A 485 4.66 -14.45 22.56
CA ALA A 485 5.48 -13.57 21.74
C ALA A 485 5.47 -14.02 20.28
N HIS A 486 5.34 -13.07 19.35
CA HIS A 486 5.56 -13.32 17.93
C HIS A 486 7.05 -13.31 17.58
N VAL A 487 7.47 -13.90 16.45
CA VAL A 487 8.86 -13.84 15.91
C VAL A 487 9.47 -12.42 15.81
N ASN A 488 8.65 -11.36 15.72
CA ASN A 488 9.13 -9.97 15.70
C ASN A 488 9.11 -9.28 17.06
N GLN A 489 8.71 -10.00 18.10
CA GLN A 489 8.62 -9.50 19.46
C GLN A 489 9.68 -10.24 20.26
N PHE A 490 10.70 -9.50 20.64
CA PHE A 490 11.70 -9.96 21.58
C PHE A 490 12.00 -8.83 22.56
N TRP A 491 12.49 -9.22 23.73
CA TRP A 491 12.97 -8.29 24.73
C TRP A 491 14.37 -8.67 25.15
N MET A 492 15.18 -7.65 25.41
CA MET A 492 16.56 -7.77 25.82
C MET A 492 16.70 -7.12 27.19
N PHE A 493 17.18 -7.89 28.17
CA PHE A 493 17.37 -7.43 29.55
C PHE A 493 18.84 -7.46 29.93
N ASN A 494 19.29 -6.45 30.67
CA ASN A 494 20.63 -6.41 31.23
C ASN A 494 20.78 -7.34 32.46
N ASP A 495 21.99 -7.41 33.02
CA ASP A 495 22.31 -8.19 34.23
C ASP A 495 21.45 -7.82 35.46
N GLN A 496 20.86 -6.62 35.46
CA GLN A 496 19.98 -6.11 36.53
C GLN A 496 18.48 -6.37 36.25
N LYS A 497 18.16 -7.08 35.16
CA LYS A 497 16.80 -7.33 34.66
C LYS A 497 16.04 -6.06 34.28
N GLU A 498 16.74 -5.00 33.91
CA GLU A 498 16.13 -3.82 33.29
C GLU A 498 15.94 -4.07 31.79
N ASP A 499 14.79 -3.68 31.26
CA ASP A 499 14.49 -3.77 29.84
C ASP A 499 15.36 -2.77 29.07
N ILE A 500 16.25 -3.28 28.23
CA ILE A 500 17.17 -2.52 27.38
C ILE A 500 16.84 -2.67 25.89
N THR A 501 15.66 -3.17 25.57
CA THR A 501 15.19 -3.41 24.19
C THR A 501 15.27 -2.12 23.36
N GLU A 502 14.63 -1.03 23.82
CA GLU A 502 14.58 0.22 23.06
C GLU A 502 15.90 1.02 23.04
N LEU A 503 16.82 0.76 23.99
CA LEU A 503 18.12 1.45 24.09
C LEU A 503 19.02 1.23 22.88
N TYR A 504 18.88 0.06 22.24
CA TYR A 504 19.72 -0.36 21.11
C TYR A 504 18.94 -0.41 19.80
N ASP A 505 17.68 0.00 19.82
CA ASP A 505 16.91 0.15 18.60
C ASP A 505 17.53 1.27 17.74
N PHE A 506 17.88 0.91 16.50
CA PHE A 506 18.41 1.81 15.48
C PHE A 506 17.39 2.88 15.05
N VAL A 507 16.12 2.71 15.42
CA VAL A 507 15.01 3.59 15.00
C VAL A 507 14.66 4.66 16.02
N GLU A 508 14.66 4.33 17.32
CA GLU A 508 14.20 5.23 18.39
C GLU A 508 15.34 5.93 19.14
N SER A 509 16.51 5.29 19.29
CA SER A 509 17.61 5.81 20.11
C SER A 509 18.40 6.96 19.47
N ASP A 510 18.35 7.09 18.14
CA ASP A 510 18.96 8.18 17.38
C ASP A 510 17.86 8.97 16.65
N ALA A 511 17.18 9.89 17.36
CA ALA A 511 16.41 10.97 16.71
C ALA A 511 17.22 11.47 15.50
N PRO A 512 16.61 11.57 14.30
CA PRO A 512 17.34 11.53 13.04
C PRO A 512 18.57 12.43 13.15
N ALA A 513 19.76 11.83 13.20
CA ALA A 513 20.99 12.58 13.08
C ALA A 513 20.78 13.43 11.85
N LYS A 514 20.72 14.77 12.03
CA LYS A 514 20.39 15.74 10.97
C LYS A 514 21.00 15.20 9.69
N PRO A 515 20.22 14.72 8.71
CA PRO A 515 20.82 14.20 7.49
C PRO A 515 21.67 15.34 6.99
N THR A 516 22.98 15.11 6.94
CA THR A 516 23.93 16.15 6.60
C THR A 516 23.50 16.59 5.21
N ARG A 517 22.91 17.80 5.11
CA ARG A 517 22.58 18.41 3.82
C ARG A 517 23.82 18.20 2.97
N PRO A 518 23.73 17.48 1.84
CA PRO A 518 24.89 17.26 1.00
C PRO A 518 25.45 18.66 0.72
N LYS A 519 26.70 18.89 1.14
CA LYS A 519 27.37 20.16 0.87
C LYS A 519 27.17 20.39 -0.63
N ARG A 520 26.64 21.56 -1.02
CA ARG A 520 26.54 21.97 -2.43
C ARG A 520 27.96 22.03 -2.99
N GLY A 521 28.49 20.88 -3.37
CA GLY A 521 29.78 20.74 -4.02
C GLY A 521 29.63 21.29 -5.42
N ASN A 522 30.40 22.33 -5.72
CA ASN A 522 30.56 22.85 -7.08
C ASN A 522 30.88 21.68 -8.01
N MET A 523 29.95 21.36 -8.91
CA MET A 523 30.14 20.37 -9.97
C MET A 523 30.97 21.02 -11.10
N ARG A 524 32.18 21.48 -10.76
CA ARG A 524 33.19 21.97 -11.70
C ARG A 524 34.50 21.27 -11.37
N GLY A 525 34.77 20.19 -12.12
CA GLY A 525 36.02 19.43 -12.07
C GLY A 525 35.76 17.92 -12.06
N ARG A 526 36.25 17.23 -13.10
CA ARG A 526 36.34 15.75 -13.14
C ARG A 526 37.34 15.29 -12.06
N ASN A 527 36.93 15.22 -10.80
CA ASN A 527 37.66 14.45 -9.78
C ASN A 527 37.13 13.02 -9.74
N LYS A 528 38.06 12.07 -9.64
CA LYS A 528 37.83 10.62 -9.59
C LYS A 528 37.04 10.31 -8.30
N VAL A 529 35.80 9.83 -8.43
CA VAL A 529 34.92 9.44 -7.30
C VAL A 529 35.63 8.37 -6.48
N LYS A 530 35.73 8.57 -5.16
CA LYS A 530 36.32 7.58 -4.25
C LYS A 530 35.32 6.48 -4.00
N ARG A 531 35.75 5.21 -4.10
CA ARG A 531 34.89 4.05 -3.88
C ARG A 531 35.47 3.11 -2.83
N GLU A 532 34.62 2.66 -1.92
CA GLU A 532 34.94 1.63 -0.94
C GLU A 532 33.92 0.49 -1.04
N ILE A 533 34.37 -0.75 -0.88
CA ILE A 533 33.50 -1.94 -0.89
C ILE A 533 33.59 -2.56 0.50
N LEU A 534 32.45 -2.79 1.13
CA LEU A 534 32.37 -3.29 2.49
C LEU A 534 31.58 -4.61 2.47
N ILE A 535 32.17 -5.66 3.01
CA ILE A 535 31.60 -7.01 2.97
C ILE A 535 31.47 -7.50 4.40
N SER A 536 30.24 -7.85 4.77
CA SER A 536 29.91 -8.43 6.06
C SER A 536 29.29 -9.82 5.86
N LYS A 537 29.79 -10.83 6.57
CA LYS A 537 29.20 -12.19 6.53
C LYS A 537 28.88 -12.67 7.95
N THR A 538 27.61 -12.97 8.16
CA THR A 538 27.08 -13.60 9.38
C THR A 538 26.53 -15.00 9.06
N PRO A 539 26.20 -15.84 10.05
CA PRO A 539 25.52 -17.11 9.84
C PRO A 539 24.12 -16.99 9.21
N TYR A 540 23.49 -15.81 9.27
CA TYR A 540 22.13 -15.57 8.81
C TYR A 540 22.08 -14.90 7.44
N GLU A 541 23.07 -14.04 7.14
CA GLU A 541 23.12 -13.26 5.91
C GLU A 541 24.53 -12.84 5.50
N LYS A 542 24.68 -12.61 4.19
CA LYS A 542 25.82 -11.95 3.57
C LYS A 542 25.39 -10.57 3.07
N ARG A 543 26.17 -9.54 3.37
CA ARG A 543 25.88 -8.15 2.99
C ARG A 543 27.08 -7.50 2.31
N ILE A 544 26.83 -6.83 1.20
CA ILE A 544 27.85 -6.13 0.42
C ILE A 544 27.38 -4.70 0.18
N ALA A 545 28.09 -3.74 0.76
CA ALA A 545 27.81 -2.32 0.63
C ALA A 545 28.86 -1.64 -0.26
N ILE A 546 28.39 -0.74 -1.12
CA ILE A 546 29.22 0.04 -2.03
C ILE A 546 29.09 1.50 -1.63
N MET A 547 30.20 2.08 -1.18
CA MET A 547 30.27 3.48 -0.78
C MET A 547 30.88 4.31 -1.91
N GLU A 548 30.27 5.45 -2.22
CA GLU A 548 30.81 6.45 -3.15
C GLU A 548 30.90 7.80 -2.45
N ASP A 549 32.10 8.37 -2.38
CA ASP A 549 32.40 9.63 -1.67
C ASP A 549 31.86 9.67 -0.22
N GLY A 550 31.86 8.52 0.46
CA GLY A 550 31.40 8.36 1.84
C GLY A 550 29.88 8.18 2.00
N GLU A 551 29.11 8.13 0.92
CA GLU A 551 27.67 7.83 0.94
C GLU A 551 27.41 6.39 0.47
N LEU A 552 26.45 5.71 1.10
CA LEU A 552 25.99 4.39 0.67
C LEU A 552 25.27 4.49 -0.68
N ALA A 553 25.87 3.93 -1.71
CA ALA A 553 25.36 3.96 -3.09
C ALA A 553 24.49 2.75 -3.41
N GLU A 554 24.92 1.56 -2.98
CA GLU A 554 24.23 0.28 -3.19
C GLU A 554 24.47 -0.64 -2.00
N LEU A 555 23.44 -1.41 -1.62
CA LEU A 555 23.52 -2.46 -0.60
C LEU A 555 22.91 -3.73 -1.20
N VAL A 556 23.69 -4.79 -1.26
CA VAL A 556 23.25 -6.14 -1.61
C VAL A 556 23.15 -6.93 -0.33
N VAL A 557 22.00 -7.54 -0.09
CA VAL A 557 21.79 -8.44 1.05
C VAL A 557 21.35 -9.77 0.49
N GLU A 558 21.95 -10.85 0.97
CA GLU A 558 21.66 -12.21 0.54
C GLU A 558 21.44 -13.08 1.79
N SER A 559 20.33 -13.83 1.81
CA SER A 559 20.09 -14.87 2.82
C SER A 559 21.02 -16.07 2.60
N VAL A 560 21.43 -16.74 3.69
CA VAL A 560 22.25 -17.97 3.61
C VAL A 560 21.46 -19.14 2.99
N SER A 561 20.12 -19.10 3.05
CA SER A 561 19.24 -20.08 2.42
C SER A 561 18.96 -19.79 0.94
N SER A 562 19.28 -18.61 0.42
CA SER A 562 19.04 -18.30 -1.00
C SER A 562 20.19 -18.80 -1.85
N THR A 563 20.01 -19.94 -2.52
CA THR A 563 20.95 -20.37 -3.56
C THR A 563 20.77 -19.45 -4.77
N ARG A 564 21.70 -18.52 -4.96
CA ARG A 564 21.68 -17.63 -6.11
C ARG A 564 21.90 -18.46 -7.37
N VAL A 565 20.96 -18.37 -8.31
CA VAL A 565 21.01 -19.15 -9.57
C VAL A 565 21.39 -18.29 -10.76
N LEU A 566 21.46 -16.97 -10.58
CA LEU A 566 21.82 -16.04 -11.65
C LEU A 566 23.21 -16.35 -12.22
N GLY A 567 23.29 -16.56 -13.53
CA GLY A 567 24.53 -16.87 -14.24
C GLY A 567 24.88 -18.36 -14.29
N ASN A 568 24.23 -19.20 -13.47
CA ASN A 568 24.41 -20.65 -13.51
C ASN A 568 23.95 -21.20 -14.86
N ILE A 569 24.60 -22.28 -15.31
CA ILE A 569 24.25 -23.01 -16.53
C ILE A 569 23.75 -24.38 -16.11
N TYR A 570 22.58 -24.73 -16.63
CA TYR A 570 21.91 -26.00 -16.38
C TYR A 570 21.85 -26.83 -17.65
N LYS A 571 21.87 -28.15 -17.47
CA LYS A 571 21.44 -29.11 -18.49
C LYS A 571 19.92 -29.27 -18.35
N GLY A 572 19.16 -28.50 -19.12
CA GLY A 572 17.70 -28.50 -19.04
C GLY A 572 17.04 -29.42 -20.06
N VAL A 573 15.78 -29.77 -19.83
CA VAL A 573 14.94 -30.56 -20.74
C VAL A 573 13.77 -29.72 -21.22
N VAL A 574 13.55 -29.62 -22.54
CA VAL A 574 12.39 -28.90 -23.08
C VAL A 574 11.11 -29.63 -22.68
N GLN A 575 10.34 -29.06 -21.76
CA GLN A 575 9.04 -29.64 -21.35
C GLN A 575 7.95 -29.35 -22.38
N LYS A 576 7.88 -28.10 -22.85
CA LYS A 576 6.81 -27.64 -23.75
C LYS A 576 7.26 -26.51 -24.65
N VAL A 577 6.89 -26.59 -25.93
CA VAL A 577 7.12 -25.51 -26.91
C VAL A 577 5.80 -24.80 -27.22
N LEU A 578 5.80 -23.47 -27.15
CA LEU A 578 4.61 -22.64 -27.34
C LEU A 578 4.86 -21.59 -28.45
N PRO A 579 4.60 -21.92 -29.73
CA PRO A 579 4.84 -21.00 -30.84
C PRO A 579 4.08 -19.68 -30.74
N ALA A 580 2.85 -19.71 -30.20
CA ALA A 580 2.03 -18.51 -30.00
C ALA A 580 2.68 -17.49 -29.04
N LEU A 581 3.48 -17.95 -28.08
CA LEU A 581 4.22 -17.11 -27.14
C LEU A 581 5.67 -16.89 -27.58
N LYS A 582 6.07 -17.41 -28.75
CA LYS A 582 7.46 -17.42 -29.23
C LYS A 582 8.44 -17.89 -28.14
N ALA A 583 8.07 -18.96 -27.42
CA ALA A 583 8.81 -19.39 -26.24
C ALA A 583 8.70 -20.89 -25.95
N ALA A 584 9.60 -21.40 -25.12
CA ALA A 584 9.62 -22.77 -24.61
C ALA A 584 9.83 -22.80 -23.09
N PHE A 585 9.20 -23.77 -22.43
CA PHE A 585 9.43 -24.07 -21.02
C PHE A 585 10.45 -25.20 -20.89
N ILE A 586 11.48 -24.95 -20.09
CA ILE A 586 12.63 -25.84 -19.90
C ILE A 586 12.67 -26.27 -18.44
N ASP A 587 12.65 -27.57 -18.17
CA ASP A 587 12.96 -28.11 -16.84
C ASP A 587 14.44 -27.95 -16.56
N ILE A 588 14.80 -27.41 -15.41
CA ILE A 588 16.17 -27.25 -14.94
C ILE A 588 16.37 -27.84 -13.53
N GLY A 589 15.44 -28.68 -13.08
CA GLY A 589 15.48 -29.30 -11.74
C GLY A 589 15.05 -28.35 -10.61
N MET A 590 14.41 -27.23 -10.94
CA MET A 590 13.83 -26.29 -9.99
C MET A 590 12.32 -26.52 -9.86
N GLU A 591 11.70 -25.99 -8.80
CA GLU A 591 10.24 -26.11 -8.56
C GLU A 591 9.38 -25.64 -9.75
N LYS A 592 9.89 -24.69 -10.54
CA LYS A 592 9.23 -24.16 -11.73
C LYS A 592 10.14 -24.23 -12.94
N ALA A 593 9.57 -24.65 -14.07
CA ALA A 593 10.25 -24.63 -15.35
C ALA A 593 10.68 -23.20 -15.73
N GLY A 594 11.89 -23.09 -16.28
CA GLY A 594 12.42 -21.85 -16.82
C GLY A 594 11.79 -21.48 -18.16
N PHE A 595 11.77 -20.20 -18.46
CA PHE A 595 11.19 -19.62 -19.67
C PHE A 595 12.30 -19.21 -20.64
N LEU A 596 12.33 -19.80 -21.83
CA LEU A 596 13.26 -19.49 -22.92
C LEU A 596 12.52 -18.83 -24.08
N HIS A 597 12.90 -17.60 -24.43
CA HIS A 597 12.31 -16.86 -25.56
C HIS A 597 12.97 -17.26 -26.88
N GLN A 598 12.27 -17.12 -28.01
CA GLN A 598 12.76 -17.43 -29.35
C GLN A 598 14.07 -16.71 -29.68
N ASP A 599 14.15 -15.39 -29.43
CA ASP A 599 15.38 -14.60 -29.66
C ASP A 599 16.57 -15.13 -28.85
N ASP A 600 16.31 -15.70 -27.67
CA ASP A 600 17.31 -16.27 -26.77
C ASP A 600 17.68 -17.73 -27.14
N ALA A 601 16.99 -18.33 -28.13
CA ALA A 601 17.23 -19.67 -28.66
C ALA A 601 17.86 -19.66 -30.07
N MET A 602 17.74 -18.55 -30.81
CA MET A 602 18.29 -18.35 -32.16
C MET A 602 19.81 -18.16 -32.18
N ASP A 603 20.43 -18.20 -33.37
CA ASP A 603 21.86 -17.90 -33.52
C ASP A 603 22.18 -16.46 -33.08
N ARG A 604 22.97 -16.34 -32.00
CA ARG A 604 23.37 -15.09 -31.36
C ARG A 604 24.17 -14.16 -32.29
N SER A 605 24.74 -14.69 -33.38
CA SER A 605 25.68 -13.96 -34.25
C SER A 605 25.06 -12.76 -34.97
N GLU A 606 23.78 -12.81 -35.35
CA GLU A 606 23.08 -11.67 -35.98
C GLU A 606 22.72 -10.57 -34.95
N LEU A 607 22.25 -10.95 -33.76
CA LEU A 607 21.90 -10.01 -32.69
C LEU A 607 23.11 -9.20 -32.21
N LEU A 608 24.27 -9.85 -32.04
CA LEU A 608 25.50 -9.19 -31.60
C LEU A 608 26.03 -8.17 -32.61
N ARG A 609 25.87 -8.44 -33.92
CA ARG A 609 26.23 -7.48 -34.99
C ARG A 609 25.37 -6.22 -34.91
N ARG A 610 24.06 -6.36 -34.68
CA ARG A 610 23.15 -5.22 -34.52
C ARG A 610 23.45 -4.40 -33.25
N GLU A 611 23.85 -5.05 -32.16
CA GLU A 611 24.06 -4.37 -30.88
C GLU A 611 25.45 -3.71 -30.74
N TYR A 612 26.48 -4.25 -31.40
CA TYR A 612 27.89 -3.85 -31.23
C TYR A 612 28.68 -3.64 -32.53
N GLY A 613 28.06 -3.77 -33.70
CA GLY A 613 28.63 -3.48 -35.02
C GLY A 613 28.93 -1.99 -35.21
N ASP A 614 29.87 -1.70 -36.11
CA ASP A 614 30.09 -0.34 -36.66
C ASP A 614 29.22 -0.25 -37.95
N ASP A 615 28.68 0.93 -38.30
CA ASP A 615 27.63 1.20 -39.32
C ASP A 615 27.94 0.78 -40.81
N ASP A 616 28.95 -0.06 -41.07
CA ASP A 616 29.47 -0.36 -42.41
C ASP A 616 29.11 -1.77 -42.95
N ASP A 617 28.34 -2.60 -42.23
CA ASP A 617 27.92 -3.93 -42.70
C ASP A 617 26.44 -3.89 -43.17
N GLU A 618 26.21 -3.93 -44.49
CA GLU A 618 24.86 -3.94 -45.11
C GLU A 618 24.00 -5.13 -44.64
N ASP A 619 22.78 -4.81 -44.17
CA ASP A 619 21.75 -5.75 -43.70
C ASP A 619 21.29 -6.72 -44.81
N GLY A 620 21.54 -8.02 -44.60
CA GLY A 620 20.84 -9.10 -45.31
C GLY A 620 19.53 -9.47 -44.61
N PRO A 621 18.50 -9.98 -45.33
CA PRO A 621 17.21 -10.30 -44.73
C PRO A 621 17.32 -11.51 -43.80
N SER A 622 17.10 -11.29 -42.50
CA SER A 622 17.00 -12.35 -41.49
C SER A 622 15.73 -13.18 -41.72
N LYS A 623 15.87 -14.50 -41.88
CA LYS A 623 14.74 -15.41 -42.01
C LYS A 623 14.16 -15.67 -40.61
N GLU A 624 12.93 -15.24 -40.34
CA GLU A 624 12.26 -15.56 -39.07
C GLU A 624 11.94 -17.07 -39.02
N ILE A 625 12.77 -17.84 -38.31
CA ILE A 625 12.59 -19.28 -38.07
C ILE A 625 11.73 -19.45 -36.82
N SER A 626 10.61 -20.17 -36.88
CA SER A 626 9.74 -20.38 -35.72
C SER A 626 10.39 -21.23 -34.63
N ILE A 627 10.01 -21.04 -33.35
CA ILE A 627 10.66 -21.73 -32.22
C ILE A 627 10.48 -23.25 -32.22
N ASP A 628 9.39 -23.76 -32.81
CA ASP A 628 9.13 -25.20 -33.00
C ASP A 628 10.03 -25.84 -34.07
N GLU A 629 10.66 -25.04 -34.93
CA GLU A 629 11.71 -25.51 -35.84
C GLU A 629 13.08 -25.58 -35.14
N ILE A 630 13.25 -24.86 -34.02
CA ILE A 630 14.51 -24.73 -33.26
C ILE A 630 14.58 -25.76 -32.12
N LEU A 631 13.47 -25.97 -31.40
CA LEU A 631 13.41 -26.80 -30.19
C LEU A 631 12.33 -27.88 -30.29
N LYS A 632 12.63 -29.07 -29.77
CA LYS A 632 11.68 -30.18 -29.66
C LYS A 632 11.43 -30.55 -28.20
N GLU A 633 10.20 -30.94 -27.87
CA GLU A 633 9.88 -31.46 -26.54
C GLU A 633 10.72 -32.71 -26.22
N GLY A 634 11.23 -32.80 -25.00
CA GLY A 634 12.19 -33.82 -24.54
C GLY A 634 13.65 -33.57 -24.91
N GLN A 635 13.97 -32.51 -25.66
CA GLN A 635 15.35 -32.18 -26.02
C GLN A 635 16.16 -31.69 -24.81
N GLU A 636 17.36 -32.26 -24.61
CA GLU A 636 18.34 -31.75 -23.64
C GLU A 636 19.06 -30.52 -24.21
N ILE A 637 19.18 -29.45 -23.43
CA ILE A 637 19.78 -28.19 -23.86
C ILE A 637 20.56 -27.50 -22.74
N MET A 638 21.67 -26.85 -23.09
CA MET A 638 22.37 -25.96 -22.16
C MET A 638 21.65 -24.62 -22.08
N VAL A 639 21.27 -24.22 -20.88
CA VAL A 639 20.58 -22.95 -20.64
C VAL A 639 21.23 -22.21 -19.49
N GLN A 640 21.50 -20.93 -19.68
CA GLN A 640 22.00 -20.04 -18.64
C GLN A 640 20.87 -19.22 -18.06
N VAL A 641 20.85 -19.08 -16.74
CA VAL A 641 19.89 -18.22 -16.04
C VAL A 641 20.30 -16.76 -16.20
N VAL A 642 19.49 -15.99 -16.92
CA VAL A 642 19.68 -14.53 -17.08
C VAL A 642 18.81 -13.70 -16.14
N LYS A 643 17.72 -14.28 -15.63
CA LYS A 643 16.94 -13.73 -14.53
C LYS A 643 16.50 -14.86 -13.62
N GLU A 644 16.63 -14.62 -12.32
CA GLU A 644 16.18 -15.56 -11.30
C GLU A 644 14.65 -15.72 -11.34
N PRO A 645 14.12 -16.84 -10.81
CA PRO A 645 12.68 -16.97 -10.60
C PRO A 645 12.17 -15.84 -9.71
N ILE A 646 11.07 -15.20 -10.10
CA ILE A 646 10.45 -14.13 -9.31
C ILE A 646 9.02 -14.52 -9.03
N SER A 647 8.71 -14.73 -7.74
CA SER A 647 7.36 -15.02 -7.25
C SER A 647 6.73 -16.22 -7.97
N THR A 648 5.72 -15.99 -8.81
CA THR A 648 5.02 -17.06 -9.52
C THR A 648 5.72 -17.52 -10.80
N LYS A 649 6.66 -16.74 -11.34
CA LYS A 649 7.30 -16.98 -12.65
C LYS A 649 8.64 -17.71 -12.49
N GLY A 650 8.88 -18.72 -13.33
CA GLY A 650 10.17 -19.42 -13.41
C GLY A 650 11.31 -18.53 -13.92
N ALA A 651 12.55 -19.03 -13.82
CA ALA A 651 13.74 -18.31 -14.27
C ALA A 651 13.66 -17.95 -15.76
N ARG A 652 14.16 -16.77 -16.17
CA ARG A 652 14.38 -16.50 -17.60
C ARG A 652 15.71 -17.13 -18.01
N LEU A 653 15.65 -17.89 -19.10
CA LEU A 653 16.78 -18.65 -19.63
C LEU A 653 17.24 -18.08 -20.96
N THR A 654 18.49 -18.39 -21.31
CA THR A 654 19.06 -18.15 -22.64
C THR A 654 19.98 -19.30 -23.05
N THR A 655 20.03 -19.64 -24.33
CA THR A 655 21.06 -20.55 -24.88
C THR A 655 22.34 -19.79 -25.23
N HIS A 656 22.29 -18.46 -25.15
CA HIS A 656 23.40 -17.56 -25.41
C HIS A 656 24.37 -17.51 -24.22
N LEU A 657 25.03 -18.63 -23.96
CA LEU A 657 25.93 -18.80 -22.83
C LEU A 657 27.01 -17.71 -22.82
N SER A 658 27.35 -17.23 -21.63
CA SER A 658 28.42 -16.28 -21.43
C SER A 658 29.14 -16.51 -20.12
N PHE A 659 30.47 -16.41 -20.15
CA PHE A 659 31.32 -16.49 -18.98
C PHE A 659 31.96 -15.12 -18.76
N ALA A 660 31.53 -14.44 -17.69
CA ALA A 660 32.02 -13.11 -17.39
C ALA A 660 33.39 -13.16 -16.73
N GLY A 661 34.39 -12.54 -17.32
CA GLY A 661 35.67 -12.22 -16.68
C GLY A 661 35.71 -10.77 -16.19
N ARG A 662 36.81 -10.40 -15.55
CA ARG A 662 37.08 -9.03 -15.10
C ARG A 662 37.31 -8.06 -16.27
N PHE A 663 38.00 -8.52 -17.31
CA PHE A 663 38.41 -7.72 -18.47
C PHE A 663 37.65 -8.12 -19.74
N LEU A 664 37.26 -9.38 -19.84
CA LEU A 664 36.62 -9.98 -21.00
C LEU A 664 35.30 -10.64 -20.61
N VAL A 665 34.40 -10.79 -21.56
CA VAL A 665 33.27 -11.74 -21.48
C VAL A 665 33.46 -12.74 -22.60
N CYS A 666 33.55 -14.02 -22.28
CA CYS A 666 33.63 -15.12 -23.24
C CYS A 666 32.21 -15.50 -23.68
N MET A 667 32.01 -15.65 -24.98
CA MET A 667 30.75 -16.05 -25.62
C MET A 667 31.01 -17.26 -26.52
N PRO A 668 30.90 -18.48 -25.98
CA PRO A 668 31.10 -19.69 -26.76
C PRO A 668 30.10 -19.81 -27.91
N GLY A 669 30.49 -20.50 -28.99
CA GLY A 669 29.62 -20.73 -30.15
C GLY A 669 29.42 -19.50 -31.04
N THR A 670 30.13 -18.40 -30.76
CA THR A 670 30.14 -17.19 -31.59
C THR A 670 31.56 -16.90 -32.06
N ASN A 671 31.72 -16.19 -33.16
CA ASN A 671 33.03 -15.68 -33.60
C ASN A 671 33.19 -14.16 -33.38
N PHE A 672 32.24 -13.55 -32.66
CA PHE A 672 32.09 -12.11 -32.49
C PHE A 672 33.17 -11.50 -31.57
N ILE A 673 33.65 -10.29 -31.91
CA ILE A 673 34.59 -9.54 -31.08
C ILE A 673 34.03 -8.13 -30.84
N GLY A 674 33.60 -7.88 -29.60
CA GLY A 674 33.05 -6.61 -29.16
C GLY A 674 34.01 -5.82 -28.28
N VAL A 675 33.84 -4.50 -28.24
CA VAL A 675 34.49 -3.61 -27.27
C VAL A 675 33.43 -2.74 -26.61
N SER A 676 33.53 -2.58 -25.29
CA SER A 676 32.60 -1.80 -24.46
C SER A 676 32.22 -0.46 -25.10
N LYS A 677 30.92 -0.14 -25.14
CA LYS A 677 30.38 1.14 -25.67
C LYS A 677 30.86 2.39 -24.89
N ARG A 678 31.45 2.22 -23.69
CA ARG A 678 32.02 3.33 -22.92
C ARG A 678 33.29 3.90 -23.56
N GLU A 679 34.03 3.09 -24.33
CA GLU A 679 35.15 3.58 -25.13
C GLU A 679 34.61 4.21 -26.41
N ARG A 680 34.84 5.51 -26.55
CA ARG A 680 34.33 6.32 -27.65
C ARG A 680 35.35 6.48 -28.78
N ASP A 681 36.63 6.19 -28.53
CA ASP A 681 37.68 6.30 -29.53
C ASP A 681 37.67 5.11 -30.50
N PRO A 682 37.33 5.32 -31.80
CA PRO A 682 37.28 4.24 -32.78
C PRO A 682 38.65 3.63 -33.10
N ALA A 683 39.75 4.37 -32.91
CA ALA A 683 41.10 3.87 -33.14
C ALA A 683 41.47 2.83 -32.07
N LYS A 684 41.25 3.17 -30.79
CA LYS A 684 41.45 2.24 -29.66
C LYS A 684 40.57 1.01 -29.75
N ARG A 685 39.28 1.17 -30.10
CA ARG A 685 38.37 0.03 -30.31
C ARG A 685 38.93 -0.94 -31.37
N ARG A 686 39.42 -0.41 -32.49
CA ARG A 686 40.05 -1.22 -33.56
C ARG A 686 41.32 -1.92 -33.10
N GLU A 687 42.14 -1.26 -32.28
CA GLU A 687 43.35 -1.84 -31.69
C GLU A 687 43.01 -3.03 -30.77
N PHE A 688 42.08 -2.86 -29.82
CA PHE A 688 41.63 -3.97 -28.97
C PHE A 688 41.01 -5.12 -29.76
N LYS A 689 40.18 -4.81 -30.77
CA LYS A 689 39.64 -5.82 -31.69
C LYS A 689 40.78 -6.61 -32.38
N LYS A 690 41.90 -5.98 -32.75
CA LYS A 690 43.07 -6.67 -33.36
C LYS A 690 43.77 -7.59 -32.37
N VAL A 691 44.05 -7.12 -31.15
CA VAL A 691 44.70 -7.93 -30.10
C VAL A 691 43.87 -9.17 -29.77
N VAL A 692 42.57 -8.99 -29.49
CA VAL A 692 41.66 -10.10 -29.18
C VAL A 692 41.53 -11.06 -30.36
N ARG A 693 41.48 -10.55 -31.59
CA ARG A 693 41.39 -11.40 -32.80
C ARG A 693 42.64 -12.27 -32.99
N ARG A 694 43.82 -11.79 -32.60
CA ARG A 694 45.08 -12.56 -32.66
C ARG A 694 45.12 -13.67 -31.61
N LEU A 695 44.57 -13.41 -30.42
CA LEU A 695 44.67 -14.33 -29.28
C LEU A 695 43.55 -15.37 -29.19
N LYS A 696 42.37 -15.10 -29.77
CA LYS A 696 41.19 -15.96 -29.57
C LYS A 696 41.31 -17.36 -30.21
N ALA A 697 40.70 -18.35 -29.58
CA ALA A 697 40.46 -19.67 -30.18
C ALA A 697 39.38 -19.62 -31.29
N ARG A 698 39.26 -20.72 -32.06
CA ARG A 698 38.17 -20.89 -33.05
C ARG A 698 36.85 -21.11 -32.31
N ASP A 699 35.77 -20.54 -32.86
CA ASP A 699 34.38 -20.70 -32.38
C ASP A 699 34.09 -20.18 -30.95
N VAL A 700 34.92 -19.24 -30.51
CA VAL A 700 34.71 -18.46 -29.28
C VAL A 700 34.78 -16.97 -29.59
N GLY A 701 33.82 -16.22 -29.05
CA GLY A 701 33.72 -14.77 -29.16
C GLY A 701 34.07 -14.10 -27.83
N TYR A 702 34.44 -12.82 -27.91
CA TYR A 702 34.86 -12.05 -26.74
C TYR A 702 34.32 -10.63 -26.77
N ILE A 703 33.87 -10.12 -25.62
CA ILE A 703 33.59 -8.69 -25.41
C ILE A 703 34.62 -8.12 -24.45
N VAL A 704 35.39 -7.12 -24.88
CA VAL A 704 36.31 -6.37 -24.03
C VAL A 704 35.51 -5.40 -23.15
N ARG A 705 35.55 -5.60 -21.83
CA ARG A 705 34.90 -4.73 -20.82
C ARG A 705 35.73 -3.47 -20.61
N THR A 706 35.12 -2.45 -20.00
CA THR A 706 35.80 -1.16 -19.73
C THR A 706 37.09 -1.32 -18.93
N ASN A 707 37.12 -2.24 -17.95
CA ASN A 707 38.30 -2.50 -17.14
C ASN A 707 39.43 -3.17 -17.94
N GLY A 708 39.13 -3.86 -19.04
CA GLY A 708 40.12 -4.50 -19.90
C GLY A 708 40.80 -3.56 -20.89
N LEU A 709 40.34 -2.31 -21.01
CA LEU A 709 40.86 -1.34 -21.99
C LEU A 709 42.23 -0.76 -21.62
N ASN A 710 42.71 -0.97 -20.40
CA ASN A 710 44.02 -0.47 -19.96
C ASN A 710 44.98 -1.60 -19.56
N GLU A 711 44.58 -2.85 -19.79
CA GLU A 711 45.31 -4.02 -19.32
C GLU A 711 46.25 -4.56 -20.40
N SER A 712 47.32 -5.23 -19.97
CA SER A 712 48.32 -5.78 -20.89
C SER A 712 47.77 -6.96 -21.68
N GLU A 713 48.32 -7.19 -22.88
CA GLU A 713 47.99 -8.35 -23.70
C GLU A 713 48.18 -9.69 -22.96
N PHE A 714 49.17 -9.75 -22.07
CA PHE A 714 49.43 -10.93 -21.23
C PHE A 714 48.26 -11.23 -20.28
N GLU A 715 47.74 -10.22 -19.59
CA GLU A 715 46.60 -10.38 -18.68
C GLU A 715 45.31 -10.73 -19.43
N ILE A 716 45.11 -10.15 -20.61
CA ILE A 716 44.02 -10.51 -21.52
C ILE A 716 44.12 -11.98 -21.93
N GLN A 717 45.29 -12.45 -22.37
CA GLN A 717 45.49 -13.85 -22.78
C GLN A 717 45.33 -14.83 -21.61
N LYS A 718 45.78 -14.44 -20.40
CA LYS A 718 45.62 -15.25 -19.19
C LYS A 718 44.14 -15.45 -18.85
N GLN A 719 43.35 -14.39 -18.89
CA GLN A 719 41.91 -14.48 -18.64
C GLN A 719 41.17 -15.22 -19.75
N MET A 720 41.57 -15.10 -21.02
CA MET A 720 40.99 -15.93 -22.10
C MET A 720 41.12 -17.41 -21.79
N ARG A 721 42.32 -17.86 -21.40
CA ARG A 721 42.57 -19.26 -21.03
C ARG A 721 41.73 -19.73 -19.85
N GLU A 722 41.53 -18.88 -18.85
CA GLU A 722 40.64 -19.18 -17.71
C GLU A 722 39.18 -19.38 -18.17
N LEU A 723 38.66 -18.45 -18.97
CA LEU A 723 37.28 -18.52 -19.47
C LEU A 723 37.06 -19.69 -20.43
N GLU A 724 38.06 -20.01 -21.27
CA GLU A 724 38.04 -21.19 -22.14
C GLU A 724 38.06 -22.49 -21.33
N SER A 725 38.86 -22.55 -20.24
CA SER A 725 38.85 -23.70 -19.34
C SER A 725 37.49 -23.91 -18.67
N LYS A 726 36.80 -22.84 -18.27
CA LYS A 726 35.42 -22.92 -17.73
C LYS A 726 34.46 -23.47 -18.78
N TRP A 727 34.61 -23.05 -20.03
CA TRP A 727 33.79 -23.54 -21.13
C TRP A 727 34.03 -25.04 -21.41
N GLU A 728 35.28 -25.48 -21.47
CA GLU A 728 35.60 -26.90 -21.66
C GLU A 728 35.06 -27.77 -20.53
N GLN A 729 35.18 -27.30 -19.27
CA GLN A 729 34.60 -28.00 -18.12
C GLN A 729 33.07 -28.08 -18.21
N THR A 730 32.41 -27.00 -18.63
CA THR A 730 30.95 -26.97 -18.78
C THR A 730 30.47 -27.95 -19.88
N LYS A 731 31.17 -28.02 -21.01
CA LYS A 731 30.91 -29.02 -22.07
C LYS A 731 31.08 -30.44 -21.54
N PHE A 732 32.16 -30.69 -20.80
CA PHE A 732 32.39 -31.99 -20.17
C PHE A 732 31.26 -32.36 -19.21
N ASN A 733 30.81 -31.42 -18.38
CA ASN A 733 29.71 -31.64 -17.42
C ASN A 733 28.39 -31.95 -18.14
N PHE A 734 28.04 -31.21 -19.20
CA PHE A 734 26.82 -31.49 -19.98
C PHE A 734 26.78 -32.90 -20.59
N ALA A 735 27.93 -33.41 -21.06
CA ALA A 735 28.01 -34.75 -21.64
C ALA A 735 27.89 -35.87 -20.60
N ASN A 736 28.34 -35.64 -19.37
CA ASN A 736 28.51 -36.69 -18.35
C ASN A 736 27.50 -36.62 -17.19
N GLN A 737 26.87 -35.47 -16.95
CA GLN A 737 25.90 -35.30 -15.87
C GLN A 737 24.46 -35.60 -16.35
N PRO A 738 23.58 -36.09 -15.45
CA PRO A 738 22.18 -36.31 -15.77
C PRO A 738 21.48 -35.00 -16.12
N ALA A 739 20.37 -35.09 -16.85
CA ALA A 739 19.53 -33.93 -17.11
C ALA A 739 18.99 -33.29 -15.82
N GLU A 740 18.52 -32.06 -15.92
CA GLU A 740 17.95 -31.26 -14.82
C GLU A 740 18.97 -30.90 -13.72
N THR A 741 20.25 -30.86 -14.06
CA THR A 741 21.33 -30.52 -13.12
C THR A 741 22.07 -29.23 -13.47
N CYS A 742 22.60 -28.57 -12.44
CA CYS A 742 23.50 -27.43 -12.59
C CYS A 742 24.87 -27.92 -13.04
N ILE A 743 25.27 -27.58 -14.27
CA ILE A 743 26.54 -28.01 -14.89
C ILE A 743 27.64 -26.96 -14.77
N TYR A 744 27.29 -25.71 -14.46
CA TYR A 744 28.22 -24.65 -14.09
C TYR A 744 27.55 -23.72 -13.07
N GLU A 745 28.21 -23.53 -11.94
CA GLU A 745 27.82 -22.56 -10.92
C GLU A 745 28.67 -21.30 -11.09
N GLU A 746 28.02 -20.13 -11.17
CA GLU A 746 28.74 -18.85 -11.28
C GLU A 746 29.43 -18.50 -9.96
N SER A 747 30.47 -17.67 -10.07
CA SER A 747 31.21 -17.14 -8.93
C SER A 747 30.33 -16.52 -7.85
N ASP A 748 30.80 -16.61 -6.60
CA ASP A 748 30.16 -16.01 -5.42
C ASP A 748 29.89 -14.50 -5.58
N SER A 749 28.88 -13.99 -4.86
CA SER A 749 28.44 -12.61 -4.95
C SER A 749 29.53 -11.58 -4.60
N ILE A 750 30.47 -11.95 -3.74
CA ILE A 750 31.66 -11.14 -3.44
C ILE A 750 32.54 -11.01 -4.69
N GLU A 751 32.85 -12.13 -5.34
CA GLU A 751 33.67 -12.13 -6.56
C GLU A 751 32.98 -11.38 -7.70
N GLN A 752 31.66 -11.54 -7.86
CA GLN A 752 30.88 -10.78 -8.85
C GLN A 752 30.95 -9.28 -8.58
N THR A 753 30.76 -8.86 -7.32
CA THR A 753 30.85 -7.46 -6.93
C THR A 753 32.25 -6.91 -7.19
N VAL A 754 33.29 -7.64 -6.81
CA VAL A 754 34.68 -7.23 -7.08
C VAL A 754 34.94 -7.18 -8.60
N ARG A 755 34.44 -8.12 -9.39
CA ARG A 755 34.56 -8.11 -10.86
C ARG A 755 33.95 -6.85 -11.49
N GLU A 756 32.84 -6.37 -10.95
CA GLU A 756 32.13 -5.20 -11.45
C GLU A 756 32.65 -3.85 -10.93
N TYR A 757 32.92 -3.75 -9.63
CA TYR A 757 33.17 -2.47 -8.96
C TYR A 757 34.61 -2.21 -8.61
N PHE A 758 35.43 -3.26 -8.48
CA PHE A 758 36.83 -3.14 -8.10
C PHE A 758 37.64 -2.65 -9.30
N GLY A 759 38.06 -1.39 -9.27
CA GLY A 759 38.82 -0.76 -10.34
C GLY A 759 39.90 0.18 -9.79
N GLU A 760 40.43 1.06 -10.63
CA GLU A 760 41.39 2.08 -10.17
C GLU A 760 40.78 3.07 -9.18
N ASN A 761 39.47 3.32 -9.26
CA ASN A 761 38.75 4.23 -8.37
C ASN A 761 38.41 3.61 -7.01
N THR A 762 38.71 2.32 -6.81
CA THR A 762 38.47 1.65 -5.53
C THR A 762 39.66 1.88 -4.62
N ASP A 763 39.41 2.51 -3.47
CA ASP A 763 40.44 2.78 -2.48
C ASP A 763 40.67 1.52 -1.63
N TYR A 764 39.61 0.98 -1.03
CA TYR A 764 39.69 -0.19 -0.14
C TYR A 764 38.52 -1.17 -0.30
N VAL A 765 38.79 -2.44 0.01
CA VAL A 765 37.78 -3.49 0.24
C VAL A 765 37.93 -3.97 1.68
N TYR A 766 36.94 -3.72 2.53
CA TYR A 766 36.94 -4.17 3.93
C TYR A 766 36.05 -5.40 4.08
N ILE A 767 36.55 -6.41 4.78
CA ILE A 767 35.85 -7.68 5.01
C ILE A 767 35.93 -8.04 6.48
N ASP A 768 34.80 -8.29 7.15
CA ASP A 768 34.78 -8.65 8.58
C ASP A 768 34.93 -10.16 8.85
N ASN A 769 34.82 -10.99 7.82
CA ASN A 769 34.94 -12.44 7.91
C ASN A 769 36.30 -12.93 7.37
N ARG A 770 37.02 -13.69 8.19
CA ARG A 770 38.36 -14.18 7.86
C ARG A 770 38.39 -15.16 6.70
N GLU A 771 37.40 -16.04 6.58
CA GLU A 771 37.33 -17.03 5.49
C GLU A 771 37.12 -16.31 4.15
N GLU A 772 36.18 -15.38 4.09
CA GLU A 772 35.90 -14.58 2.89
C GLU A 772 37.08 -13.66 2.51
N TYR A 773 37.77 -13.11 3.52
CA TYR A 773 38.97 -12.32 3.29
C TYR A 773 40.08 -13.14 2.59
N LEU A 774 40.31 -14.38 3.05
CA LEU A 774 41.30 -15.27 2.44
C LEU A 774 40.87 -15.70 1.04
N ALA A 775 39.60 -16.10 0.87
CA ALA A 775 39.04 -16.48 -0.42
C ALA A 775 39.17 -15.36 -1.47
N LEU A 776 38.79 -14.13 -1.12
CA LEU A 776 38.91 -13.00 -2.04
C LEU A 776 40.38 -12.67 -2.37
N ARG A 777 41.29 -12.79 -1.39
CA ARG A 777 42.72 -12.59 -1.66
C ARG A 777 43.26 -13.66 -2.60
N ASP A 778 42.86 -14.91 -2.45
CA ASP A 778 43.28 -15.99 -3.34
C ASP A 778 42.73 -15.77 -4.76
N TYR A 779 41.49 -15.32 -4.89
CA TYR A 779 40.90 -14.89 -6.16
C TYR A 779 41.71 -13.74 -6.82
N LEU A 780 42.04 -12.70 -6.05
CA LEU A 780 42.78 -11.54 -6.57
C LEU A 780 44.26 -11.81 -6.82
N LYS A 781 44.89 -12.77 -6.14
CA LYS A 781 46.27 -13.21 -6.42
C LYS A 781 46.42 -13.71 -7.86
N VAL A 782 45.36 -14.29 -8.42
CA VAL A 782 45.36 -14.76 -9.80
C VAL A 782 45.10 -13.60 -10.78
N LEU A 783 44.21 -12.67 -10.44
CA LEU A 783 43.65 -11.69 -11.39
C LEU A 783 44.27 -10.30 -11.35
N SER A 784 44.69 -9.81 -10.18
CA SER A 784 45.26 -8.47 -10.00
C SER A 784 46.13 -8.42 -8.74
N PRO A 785 47.33 -9.05 -8.76
CA PRO A 785 48.23 -9.11 -7.61
C PRO A 785 48.62 -7.73 -7.06
N ASP A 786 48.70 -6.74 -7.95
CA ASP A 786 49.04 -5.34 -7.70
C ASP A 786 48.03 -4.61 -6.79
N LYS A 787 46.83 -5.16 -6.63
CA LYS A 787 45.72 -4.54 -5.87
C LYS A 787 45.39 -5.30 -4.57
N LEU A 788 46.19 -6.30 -4.20
CA LEU A 788 45.97 -7.11 -3.00
C LEU A 788 46.07 -6.30 -1.70
N ASP A 789 46.88 -5.23 -1.71
CA ASP A 789 47.08 -4.33 -0.59
C ASP A 789 45.82 -3.53 -0.23
N LYS A 790 44.90 -3.35 -1.19
CA LYS A 790 43.60 -2.68 -1.00
C LYS A 790 42.59 -3.52 -0.23
N VAL A 791 42.78 -4.84 -0.15
CA VAL A 791 41.89 -5.73 0.61
C VAL A 791 42.33 -5.81 2.06
N LYS A 792 41.47 -5.37 2.98
CA LYS A 792 41.75 -5.29 4.43
C LYS A 792 40.76 -6.17 5.20
N LEU A 793 41.28 -6.97 6.11
CA LEU A 793 40.47 -7.63 7.14
C LEU A 793 40.07 -6.59 8.18
N TRP A 794 38.78 -6.56 8.51
CA TRP A 794 38.24 -5.75 9.58
C TRP A 794 38.23 -6.56 10.87
N ASP A 795 39.21 -6.29 11.74
CA ASP A 795 39.46 -7.02 12.99
C ASP A 795 39.33 -6.10 14.22
N LYS A 796 38.37 -5.15 14.15
CA LYS A 796 38.06 -4.23 15.25
C LYS A 796 36.82 -4.73 16.01
N ASN A 797 36.73 -4.39 17.29
CA ASN A 797 35.56 -4.71 18.12
C ASN A 797 34.27 -4.03 17.63
N GLU A 798 34.38 -2.84 17.04
CA GLU A 798 33.24 -2.17 16.40
C GLU A 798 32.89 -2.87 15.08
N SER A 799 31.61 -3.17 14.86
CA SER A 799 31.10 -3.73 13.60
C SER A 799 31.49 -2.88 12.38
N LEU A 800 31.86 -3.54 11.28
CA LEU A 800 32.20 -2.88 10.02
C LEU A 800 31.08 -1.93 9.57
N PHE A 801 29.83 -2.37 9.60
CA PHE A 801 28.71 -1.57 9.11
C PHE A 801 28.28 -0.48 10.09
N GLU A 802 28.53 -0.67 11.39
CA GLU A 802 28.30 0.38 12.39
C GLU A 802 29.29 1.53 12.20
N HIS A 803 30.57 1.21 12.01
CA HIS A 803 31.62 2.20 11.79
C HIS A 803 31.33 3.12 10.59
N PHE A 804 30.84 2.54 9.49
CA PHE A 804 30.46 3.26 8.28
C PHE A 804 29.00 3.77 8.29
N LYS A 805 28.27 3.61 9.41
CA LYS A 805 26.87 4.05 9.61
C LYS A 805 25.85 3.44 8.64
N ILE A 806 26.15 2.27 8.11
CA ILE A 806 25.30 1.54 7.15
C ILE A 806 24.13 0.87 7.85
N GLU A 807 24.30 0.43 9.10
CA GLU A 807 23.21 -0.19 9.86
C GLU A 807 22.00 0.74 10.01
N ASN A 808 22.22 2.05 10.19
CA ASN A 808 21.14 3.03 10.24
C ASN A 808 20.37 3.10 8.91
N ASP A 809 21.08 3.13 7.78
CA ASP A 809 20.44 3.17 6.46
C ASP A 809 19.71 1.87 6.12
N TYR A 810 20.27 0.72 6.53
CA TYR A 810 19.68 -0.60 6.35
C TYR A 810 18.44 -0.79 7.24
N ALA A 811 18.50 -0.39 8.51
CA ALA A 811 17.34 -0.40 9.41
C ALA A 811 16.21 0.49 8.88
N ARG A 812 16.54 1.69 8.38
CA ARG A 812 15.57 2.59 7.72
C ARG A 812 14.97 1.98 6.45
N SER A 813 15.73 1.18 5.69
CA SER A 813 15.21 0.54 4.47
C SER A 813 14.22 -0.59 4.75
N LEU A 814 14.21 -1.16 5.95
CA LEU A 814 13.24 -2.17 6.37
C LEU A 814 11.95 -1.57 6.95
N GLN A 815 11.93 -0.27 7.26
CA GLN A 815 10.76 0.40 7.85
C GLN A 815 9.70 0.75 6.81
N ARG A 816 8.43 0.68 7.22
CA ARG A 816 7.31 1.23 6.45
C ARG A 816 7.37 2.77 6.38
N ARG A 817 7.65 3.44 7.51
CA ARG A 817 7.75 4.90 7.61
C ARG A 817 9.21 5.33 7.71
N ILE A 818 9.63 6.29 6.89
CA ILE A 818 11.01 6.75 6.82
C ILE A 818 11.04 8.22 7.24
N PRO A 819 11.72 8.59 8.33
CA PRO A 819 11.80 9.97 8.75
C PRO A 819 12.58 10.83 7.74
N LEU A 820 12.10 12.05 7.53
CA LEU A 820 12.71 13.12 6.74
C LEU A 820 13.02 14.34 7.64
N TYR A 821 13.57 15.39 7.05
CA TYR A 821 13.84 16.65 7.75
C TYR A 821 12.55 17.34 8.24
N ASN A 822 12.65 18.17 9.30
CA ASN A 822 11.53 18.91 9.90
C ASN A 822 10.35 18.05 10.40
N GLY A 823 10.59 16.77 10.72
CA GLY A 823 9.55 15.86 11.21
C GLY A 823 8.59 15.36 10.12
N ALA A 824 8.90 15.63 8.84
CA ALA A 824 8.23 14.97 7.72
C ALA A 824 8.62 13.48 7.68
N ASN A 825 7.84 12.67 6.96
CA ASN A 825 8.17 11.26 6.74
C ASN A 825 7.66 10.77 5.39
N LEU A 826 8.30 9.74 4.86
CA LEU A 826 7.80 8.95 3.75
C LEU A 826 7.08 7.72 4.29
N VAL A 827 6.05 7.27 3.60
CA VAL A 827 5.42 5.98 3.84
C VAL A 827 5.53 5.17 2.56
N ILE A 828 6.16 4.00 2.61
CA ILE A 828 6.34 3.12 1.44
C ILE A 828 5.56 1.83 1.69
N GLU A 829 4.59 1.55 0.82
CA GLU A 829 3.69 0.39 0.92
C GLU A 829 3.64 -0.38 -0.40
N GLN A 830 3.89 -1.68 -0.33
CA GLN A 830 3.85 -2.56 -1.49
C GLN A 830 2.50 -3.26 -1.55
N THR A 831 1.82 -3.13 -2.70
CA THR A 831 0.59 -3.85 -3.06
C THR A 831 0.93 -4.95 -4.08
N GLU A 832 -0.08 -5.67 -4.55
CA GLU A 832 0.06 -6.71 -5.57
C GLU A 832 0.46 -6.13 -6.93
N ALA A 833 -0.23 -5.05 -7.37
CA ALA A 833 0.03 -4.39 -8.65
C ALA A 833 1.19 -3.38 -8.60
N LEU A 834 1.22 -2.53 -7.57
CA LEU A 834 2.08 -1.35 -7.52
C LEU A 834 2.71 -1.08 -6.14
N VAL A 835 3.66 -0.15 -6.09
CA VAL A 835 4.20 0.38 -4.84
C VAL A 835 3.72 1.81 -4.63
N SER A 836 3.05 2.06 -3.51
CA SER A 836 2.56 3.38 -3.10
C SER A 836 3.60 4.06 -2.20
N ILE A 837 3.93 5.31 -2.50
CA ILE A 837 4.82 6.15 -1.71
C ILE A 837 4.10 7.45 -1.36
N ASP A 838 3.90 7.71 -0.07
CA ASP A 838 3.25 8.91 0.45
C ASP A 838 4.27 9.85 1.09
N VAL A 839 4.15 11.15 0.83
CA VAL A 839 4.99 12.20 1.44
C VAL A 839 4.19 12.99 2.46
N ASN A 840 4.49 12.80 3.74
CA ASN A 840 3.78 13.45 4.85
C ASN A 840 4.57 14.63 5.42
N LEU A 841 3.88 15.77 5.60
CA LEU A 841 4.42 16.95 6.26
C LEU A 841 4.58 16.75 7.77
N GLY A 842 5.68 17.28 8.32
CA GLY A 842 5.90 17.37 9.76
C GLY A 842 5.15 18.53 10.42
N ARG A 843 5.09 18.51 11.75
CA ARG A 843 4.52 19.61 12.56
C ARG A 843 5.51 20.79 12.61
N ALA A 844 5.43 21.73 11.68
CA ALA A 844 6.21 22.97 11.73
C ALA A 844 5.30 24.19 11.99
N ARG A 845 5.65 25.02 13.00
CA ARG A 845 4.97 26.29 13.30
C ARG A 845 5.75 27.45 12.67
N GLY A 846 5.07 28.40 12.02
CA GLY A 846 5.61 29.72 11.67
C GLY A 846 6.39 29.86 10.35
N LYS A 847 6.40 28.85 9.46
CA LYS A 847 6.93 28.99 8.09
C LYS A 847 5.80 29.02 7.06
N ASP A 848 6.04 29.66 5.92
CA ASP A 848 5.17 29.57 4.74
C ASP A 848 4.98 28.09 4.35
N ARG A 849 3.72 27.65 4.39
CA ARG A 849 3.32 26.25 4.17
C ARG A 849 3.65 25.78 2.76
N ASN A 850 3.52 26.64 1.75
CA ASN A 850 3.80 26.28 0.36
C ASN A 850 5.29 26.06 0.14
N LYS A 851 6.12 26.98 0.65
CA LYS A 851 7.58 26.83 0.59
C LYS A 851 8.07 25.60 1.35
N LEU A 852 7.49 25.33 2.52
CA LEU A 852 7.82 24.13 3.28
C LEU A 852 7.43 22.86 2.52
N ALA A 853 6.26 22.82 1.87
CA ALA A 853 5.82 21.70 1.05
C ALA A 853 6.79 21.43 -0.11
N LEU A 854 7.22 22.47 -0.83
CA LEU A 854 8.21 22.34 -1.89
C LEU A 854 9.56 21.83 -1.35
N GLU A 855 10.08 22.41 -0.26
CA GLU A 855 11.33 21.94 0.36
C GLU A 855 11.24 20.47 0.77
N THR A 856 10.13 20.05 1.39
CA THR A 856 9.89 18.65 1.78
C THR A 856 9.79 17.72 0.57
N ASN A 857 9.08 18.11 -0.50
CA ASN A 857 8.97 17.31 -1.72
C ASN A 857 10.35 17.13 -2.40
N LEU A 858 11.19 18.16 -2.43
CA LEU A 858 12.55 18.07 -2.99
C LEU A 858 13.45 17.14 -2.16
N ASP A 859 13.34 17.17 -0.83
CA ASP A 859 14.07 16.24 0.05
C ASP A 859 13.53 14.80 -0.11
N ALA A 860 12.21 14.65 -0.23
CA ALA A 860 11.55 13.38 -0.54
C ALA A 860 12.06 12.77 -1.84
N CYS A 861 12.23 13.54 -2.93
CA CYS A 861 12.77 13.03 -4.19
C CYS A 861 14.12 12.30 -4.02
N ARG A 862 15.02 12.85 -3.19
CA ARG A 862 16.35 12.27 -2.96
C ARG A 862 16.27 10.99 -2.14
N GLU A 863 15.48 11.02 -1.06
CA GLU A 863 15.31 9.85 -0.20
C GLU A 863 14.55 8.73 -0.94
N ILE A 864 13.49 9.04 -1.70
CA ILE A 864 12.79 8.06 -2.53
C ILE A 864 13.75 7.40 -3.50
N ALA A 865 14.55 8.16 -4.26
CA ALA A 865 15.52 7.58 -5.18
C ALA A 865 16.55 6.68 -4.46
N LYS A 866 16.97 7.03 -3.23
CA LYS A 866 17.84 6.19 -2.40
C LYS A 866 17.13 4.89 -2.00
N GLN A 867 15.89 4.98 -1.53
CA GLN A 867 15.10 3.83 -1.07
C GLN A 867 14.72 2.88 -2.20
N LEU A 868 14.44 3.39 -3.41
CA LEU A 868 14.20 2.55 -4.59
C LEU A 868 15.41 1.65 -4.91
N ARG A 869 16.64 2.18 -4.75
CA ARG A 869 17.88 1.41 -4.92
C ARG A 869 18.11 0.46 -3.74
N MET A 870 18.05 0.97 -2.52
CA MET A 870 18.34 0.21 -1.29
C MET A 870 17.39 -0.97 -1.08
N ARG A 871 16.12 -0.84 -1.49
CA ARG A 871 15.10 -1.88 -1.34
C ARG A 871 14.92 -2.72 -2.61
N ASP A 872 15.62 -2.36 -3.70
CA ASP A 872 15.39 -2.90 -5.04
C ASP A 872 13.90 -2.89 -5.47
N VAL A 873 13.18 -1.83 -5.12
CA VAL A 873 11.77 -1.64 -5.49
C VAL A 873 11.66 -1.49 -7.01
N GLY A 874 10.81 -2.27 -7.66
CA GLY A 874 10.60 -2.20 -9.10
C GLY A 874 9.19 -2.61 -9.51
N GLY A 875 8.83 -2.31 -10.76
CA GLY A 875 7.47 -2.35 -11.28
C GLY A 875 6.88 -0.95 -11.38
N LEU A 876 5.55 -0.88 -11.26
CA LEU A 876 4.79 0.36 -11.16
C LEU A 876 4.92 0.95 -9.76
N ILE A 877 5.27 2.23 -9.68
CA ILE A 877 5.46 2.97 -8.44
C ILE A 877 4.65 4.26 -8.55
N ILE A 878 3.85 4.55 -7.54
CA ILE A 878 3.02 5.74 -7.43
C ILE A 878 3.55 6.59 -6.28
N ILE A 879 3.96 7.82 -6.57
CA ILE A 879 4.47 8.76 -5.57
C ILE A 879 3.45 9.88 -5.40
N LYS A 880 2.84 9.98 -4.23
CA LYS A 880 1.94 11.06 -3.84
C LYS A 880 2.73 12.14 -3.11
N PHE A 881 3.03 13.22 -3.83
CA PHE A 881 3.68 14.39 -3.23
C PHE A 881 2.66 15.25 -2.48
N ILE A 882 3.18 16.09 -1.60
CA ILE A 882 2.37 17.13 -0.94
C ILE A 882 1.83 18.06 -2.03
N GLU A 883 0.54 18.41 -1.95
CA GLU A 883 -0.12 19.29 -2.93
C GLU A 883 0.65 20.60 -3.14
N MET A 884 0.89 20.94 -4.41
CA MET A 884 1.58 22.14 -4.86
C MET A 884 0.64 22.94 -5.74
N GLY A 885 0.45 24.23 -5.44
CA GLY A 885 -0.46 25.09 -6.19
C GLY A 885 0.12 25.59 -7.52
N ALA A 886 1.45 25.71 -7.63
CA ALA A 886 2.11 26.27 -8.81
C ALA A 886 2.70 25.17 -9.71
N ASP A 887 2.54 25.31 -11.03
CA ASP A 887 3.13 24.41 -12.02
C ASP A 887 4.66 24.42 -11.96
N SER A 888 5.26 25.58 -11.66
CA SER A 888 6.70 25.72 -11.47
C SER A 888 7.25 24.84 -10.35
N ASP A 889 6.46 24.63 -9.29
CA ASP A 889 6.86 23.82 -8.15
C ASP A 889 6.82 22.33 -8.52
N ARG A 890 5.80 21.91 -9.28
CA ARG A 890 5.69 20.56 -9.83
C ARG A 890 6.85 20.24 -10.77
N ASP A 891 7.20 21.18 -11.66
CA ASP A 891 8.34 21.05 -12.55
C ASP A 891 9.66 20.94 -11.77
N ALA A 892 9.83 21.75 -10.71
CA ALA A 892 11.02 21.68 -9.87
C ALA A 892 11.18 20.31 -9.19
N VAL A 893 10.09 19.74 -8.67
CA VAL A 893 10.07 18.39 -8.08
C VAL A 893 10.38 17.33 -9.13
N TYR A 894 9.77 17.41 -10.32
CA TYR A 894 10.06 16.49 -11.43
C TYR A 894 11.54 16.51 -11.84
N GLN A 895 12.14 17.70 -11.97
CA GLN A 895 13.55 17.84 -12.34
C GLN A 895 14.50 17.32 -11.24
N GLU A 896 14.19 17.57 -9.97
CA GLU A 896 15.00 17.04 -8.87
C GLU A 896 14.91 15.51 -8.78
N PHE A 897 13.71 14.94 -8.98
CA PHE A 897 13.55 13.48 -9.05
C PHE A 897 14.36 12.89 -10.22
N ARG A 898 14.26 13.46 -11.43
CA ARG A 898 15.07 13.05 -12.60
C ARG A 898 16.56 13.10 -12.33
N LYS A 899 17.04 14.07 -11.57
CA LYS A 899 18.44 14.18 -11.18
C LYS A 899 18.83 13.10 -10.17
N ALA A 900 17.98 12.83 -9.18
CA ALA A 900 18.24 11.85 -8.12
C ALA A 900 18.31 10.40 -8.65
N ILE A 901 17.48 10.05 -9.65
CA ILE A 901 17.45 8.71 -10.25
C ILE A 901 18.62 8.41 -11.20
N ARG A 902 19.44 9.39 -11.61
CA ARG A 902 20.60 9.16 -12.51
C ARG A 902 21.67 8.23 -11.93
N ARG A 903 21.71 8.10 -10.60
CA ARG A 903 22.61 7.18 -9.90
C ARG A 903 22.10 5.73 -9.94
N ASP A 904 20.85 5.50 -10.30
CA ASP A 904 20.28 4.17 -10.41
C ASP A 904 20.75 3.47 -11.70
N LYS A 905 21.10 2.20 -11.58
CA LYS A 905 21.49 1.34 -12.69
C LYS A 905 20.28 0.76 -13.41
N ALA A 906 19.18 0.54 -12.70
CA ALA A 906 17.95 0.08 -13.28
C ALA A 906 17.34 1.21 -14.13
N PRO A 907 16.89 0.94 -15.36
CA PRO A 907 16.11 1.91 -16.13
C PRO A 907 14.87 2.34 -15.34
N ILE A 908 14.72 3.66 -15.19
CA ILE A 908 13.58 4.31 -14.54
C ILE A 908 12.97 5.33 -15.50
N SER A 909 11.65 5.27 -15.65
CA SER A 909 10.88 6.21 -16.47
C SER A 909 9.81 6.90 -15.61
N PRO A 910 10.05 8.14 -15.13
CA PRO A 910 9.05 8.93 -14.44
C PRO A 910 8.14 9.69 -15.40
N ALA A 911 6.82 9.66 -15.15
CA ALA A 911 5.84 10.54 -15.77
C ALA A 911 5.84 11.93 -15.13
N GLN A 912 5.13 12.87 -15.76
CA GLN A 912 4.87 14.19 -15.18
C GLN A 912 3.95 14.06 -13.96
N ILE A 913 4.05 15.03 -13.03
CA ILE A 913 3.16 15.06 -11.87
C ILE A 913 1.76 15.45 -12.33
N SER A 914 0.78 14.60 -12.02
CA SER A 914 -0.63 14.81 -12.38
C SER A 914 -1.22 16.04 -11.66
N GLN A 915 -2.42 16.45 -12.05
CA GLN A 915 -3.17 17.51 -11.36
C GLN A 915 -3.48 17.16 -9.91
N PHE A 916 -3.43 15.88 -9.57
CA PHE A 916 -3.70 15.36 -8.25
C PHE A 916 -2.44 15.27 -7.37
N GLY A 917 -1.27 15.70 -7.86
CA GLY A 917 -0.01 15.63 -7.12
C GLY A 917 0.65 14.24 -7.14
N ILE A 918 0.21 13.37 -8.05
CA ILE A 918 0.70 12.00 -8.18
C ILE A 918 1.75 11.92 -9.30
N MET A 919 2.85 11.23 -9.06
CA MET A 919 3.84 10.89 -10.08
C MET A 919 3.87 9.38 -10.28
N GLU A 920 3.57 8.94 -11.50
CA GLU A 920 3.73 7.54 -11.91
C GLU A 920 5.17 7.28 -12.34
N VAL A 921 5.75 6.18 -11.89
CA VAL A 921 7.13 5.80 -12.18
C VAL A 921 7.20 4.31 -12.50
N THR A 922 7.83 3.95 -13.62
CA THR A 922 8.19 2.56 -13.89
C THR A 922 9.68 2.36 -13.63
N ARG A 923 10.02 1.36 -12.81
CA ARG A 923 11.42 0.94 -12.59
C ARG A 923 11.58 -0.53 -12.95
N LYS A 924 12.54 -0.87 -13.81
CA LYS A 924 12.78 -2.26 -14.21
C LYS A 924 13.19 -3.11 -13.00
N ARG A 925 12.53 -4.27 -12.80
CA ARG A 925 12.92 -5.26 -11.77
C ARG A 925 14.21 -5.96 -12.19
N VAL A 926 15.26 -5.81 -11.39
CA VAL A 926 16.59 -6.40 -11.62
C VAL A 926 16.87 -7.53 -10.63
N ARG A 927 16.55 -7.31 -9.34
CA ARG A 927 16.70 -8.28 -8.24
C ARG A 927 15.37 -8.45 -7.49
N VAL A 928 15.34 -9.40 -6.56
CA VAL A 928 14.23 -9.54 -5.60
C VAL A 928 14.23 -8.32 -4.67
N ASN A 929 13.04 -7.85 -4.31
CA ASN A 929 12.89 -6.73 -3.39
C ASN A 929 13.33 -7.13 -1.97
N LEU A 930 14.12 -6.28 -1.31
CA LEU A 930 14.66 -6.50 0.03
C LEU A 930 13.57 -6.87 1.06
N MET A 931 12.43 -6.19 1.01
CA MET A 931 11.29 -6.48 1.89
C MET A 931 10.75 -7.87 1.64
N THR A 932 10.60 -8.29 0.38
CA THR A 932 10.13 -9.64 0.05
C THR A 932 11.10 -10.72 0.55
N GLU A 933 12.40 -10.47 0.50
CA GLU A 933 13.42 -11.41 0.98
C GLU A 933 13.50 -11.47 2.52
N LYS A 934 13.37 -10.33 3.20
CA LYS A 934 13.57 -10.23 4.67
C LYS A 934 12.29 -10.27 5.48
N THR A 935 11.13 -10.37 4.84
CA THR A 935 9.83 -10.44 5.51
C THR A 935 8.93 -11.48 4.87
N GLU A 936 8.06 -12.07 5.67
CA GLU A 936 6.98 -12.97 5.26
C GLU A 936 5.61 -12.32 5.46
N ILE A 937 4.57 -12.91 4.85
CA ILE A 937 3.20 -12.39 4.98
C ILE A 937 2.75 -12.59 6.44
N CYS A 938 2.20 -11.54 7.05
CA CYS A 938 1.73 -11.63 8.43
C CYS A 938 0.62 -12.69 8.56
N PRO A 939 0.74 -13.67 9.46
CA PRO A 939 -0.25 -14.75 9.59
C PRO A 939 -1.60 -14.26 10.13
N VAL A 940 -1.61 -13.15 10.87
CA VAL A 940 -2.80 -12.58 11.53
C VAL A 940 -3.68 -11.83 10.53
N CYS A 941 -3.13 -10.85 9.83
CA CYS A 941 -3.88 -10.04 8.86
C CYS A 941 -3.78 -10.56 7.42
N ARG A 942 -2.99 -11.62 7.18
CA ARG A 942 -2.78 -12.26 5.86
C ARG A 942 -2.39 -11.27 4.77
N GLY A 943 -1.54 -10.30 5.11
CA GLY A 943 -1.09 -9.26 4.19
C GLY A 943 -1.89 -7.96 4.23
N GLY A 944 -3.10 -7.96 4.79
CA GLY A 944 -4.00 -6.79 4.74
C GLY A 944 -3.60 -5.61 5.64
N GLY A 945 -2.63 -5.78 6.55
CA GLY A 945 -2.18 -4.74 7.50
C GLY A 945 -3.22 -4.34 8.56
N ARG A 946 -4.47 -4.70 8.38
CA ARG A 946 -5.60 -4.37 9.25
C ARG A 946 -6.35 -5.65 9.63
N ILE A 947 -7.01 -5.60 10.78
CA ILE A 947 -7.90 -6.65 11.27
C ILE A 947 -9.27 -6.04 11.54
N ALA A 948 -10.33 -6.82 11.32
CA ALA A 948 -11.68 -6.48 11.75
C ALA A 948 -11.73 -6.10 13.24
N THR A 949 -12.71 -5.29 13.62
CA THR A 949 -12.97 -4.96 15.03
C THR A 949 -13.71 -6.10 15.73
N LEU A 950 -13.77 -6.05 17.07
CA LEU A 950 -14.55 -7.01 17.88
C LEU A 950 -16.01 -7.06 17.39
N GLU A 951 -16.61 -5.90 17.16
CA GLU A 951 -17.98 -5.76 16.66
C GLU A 951 -18.17 -6.43 15.30
N SER A 952 -17.20 -6.28 14.39
CA SER A 952 -17.24 -6.92 13.07
C SER A 952 -17.13 -8.44 13.16
N THR A 953 -16.23 -8.97 13.99
CA THR A 953 -16.10 -10.42 14.21
C THR A 953 -17.33 -11.00 14.91
N MET A 954 -17.96 -10.26 15.83
CA MET A 954 -19.25 -10.64 16.39
C MET A 954 -20.35 -10.71 15.31
N GLY A 955 -20.37 -9.76 14.36
CA GLY A 955 -21.26 -9.82 13.20
C GLY A 955 -20.98 -11.03 12.30
N GLU A 956 -19.73 -11.49 12.17
CA GLU A 956 -19.39 -12.76 11.49
C GLU A 956 -19.97 -13.98 12.19
N ILE A 957 -19.84 -14.04 13.53
CA ILE A 957 -20.40 -15.10 14.37
C ILE A 957 -21.93 -15.15 14.25
N ASP A 958 -22.61 -14.01 14.34
CA ASP A 958 -24.07 -13.91 14.19
C ASP A 958 -24.55 -14.42 12.82
N ARG A 959 -23.86 -14.03 11.75
CA ARG A 959 -24.16 -14.48 10.37
C ARG A 959 -23.92 -15.97 10.19
N TRP A 960 -22.83 -16.50 10.74
CA TRP A 960 -22.55 -17.93 10.72
C TRP A 960 -23.69 -18.71 11.37
N MET A 961 -24.14 -18.29 12.56
CA MET A 961 -25.23 -18.95 13.27
C MET A 961 -26.57 -18.84 12.56
N ALA A 962 -26.85 -17.69 11.92
CA ALA A 962 -28.05 -17.53 11.10
C ALA A 962 -28.10 -18.57 9.96
N ARG A 963 -26.96 -18.79 9.27
CA ARG A 963 -26.86 -19.80 8.20
C ARG A 963 -26.94 -21.22 8.74
N ALA A 964 -26.29 -21.49 9.87
CA ALA A 964 -26.34 -22.79 10.54
C ALA A 964 -27.77 -23.17 10.93
N ARG A 965 -28.56 -22.21 11.43
CA ARG A 965 -29.98 -22.39 11.74
C ARG A 965 -30.83 -22.72 10.51
N ASN A 966 -30.57 -22.05 9.38
CA ASN A 966 -31.35 -22.24 8.15
C ASN A 966 -31.01 -23.55 7.42
N LYS A 967 -29.73 -23.95 7.41
CA LYS A 967 -29.23 -25.10 6.65
C LYS A 967 -29.09 -26.39 7.48
N GLY A 968 -28.94 -26.29 8.80
CA GLY A 968 -28.61 -27.41 9.69
C GLY A 968 -29.62 -27.67 10.80
N LYS A 969 -29.47 -28.81 11.50
CA LYS A 969 -30.19 -29.16 12.75
C LYS A 969 -29.29 -28.98 13.98
N LEU A 970 -28.39 -28.01 13.96
CA LEU A 970 -27.49 -27.74 15.08
C LEU A 970 -28.30 -27.18 16.25
N ARG A 971 -28.14 -27.79 17.43
CA ARG A 971 -28.79 -27.34 18.69
C ARG A 971 -27.80 -26.73 19.67
N GLU A 972 -26.52 -27.05 19.51
CA GLU A 972 -25.44 -26.63 20.40
C GLU A 972 -24.12 -26.63 19.64
N ILE A 973 -23.24 -25.69 19.98
CA ILE A 973 -21.90 -25.53 19.42
C ILE A 973 -20.90 -25.16 20.52
N ASN A 974 -19.63 -25.53 20.33
CA ASN A 974 -18.52 -24.97 21.09
C ASN A 974 -17.90 -23.83 20.28
N LEU A 975 -18.00 -22.59 20.79
CA LEU A 975 -17.43 -21.41 20.16
C LEU A 975 -16.07 -21.11 20.81
N VAL A 976 -14.99 -21.41 20.08
CA VAL A 976 -13.61 -21.14 20.52
C VAL A 976 -13.24 -19.73 20.06
N VAL A 977 -12.85 -18.85 20.99
CA VAL A 977 -12.52 -17.44 20.71
C VAL A 977 -11.39 -16.93 21.62
N SER A 978 -10.77 -15.82 21.22
CA SER A 978 -9.75 -15.13 22.05
C SER A 978 -10.31 -14.61 23.38
N THR A 979 -9.44 -14.41 24.38
CA THR A 979 -9.78 -13.80 25.69
C THR A 979 -10.55 -12.48 25.54
N MET A 980 -10.08 -11.59 24.67
CA MET A 980 -10.73 -10.29 24.43
C MET A 980 -12.17 -10.45 23.91
N MET A 981 -12.44 -11.49 23.13
CA MET A 981 -13.78 -11.79 22.61
C MET A 981 -14.66 -12.42 23.69
N VAL A 982 -14.11 -13.27 24.56
CA VAL A 982 -14.83 -13.79 25.73
C VAL A 982 -15.31 -12.64 26.60
N ASP A 983 -14.42 -11.70 26.94
CA ASP A 983 -14.75 -10.53 27.75
C ASP A 983 -15.86 -9.69 27.08
N ALA A 984 -15.74 -9.44 25.77
CA ALA A 984 -16.74 -8.69 25.02
C ALA A 984 -18.11 -9.39 24.99
N LEU A 985 -18.14 -10.72 24.81
CA LEU A 985 -19.38 -11.52 24.79
C LEU A 985 -20.03 -11.62 26.18
N CYS A 986 -19.22 -11.63 27.24
CA CYS A 986 -19.66 -11.80 28.62
C CYS A 986 -19.95 -10.49 29.37
N ALA A 987 -19.54 -9.33 28.83
CA ALA A 987 -19.68 -8.03 29.49
C ALA A 987 -21.10 -7.75 30.03
N ASP A 988 -21.14 -7.24 31.28
CA ASP A 988 -22.29 -7.32 32.20
C ASP A 988 -23.59 -6.61 31.77
N SER A 989 -23.56 -5.72 30.79
CA SER A 989 -24.75 -4.91 30.44
C SER A 989 -25.73 -5.61 29.50
N LEU A 990 -25.25 -6.53 28.64
CA LEU A 990 -26.06 -7.11 27.56
C LEU A 990 -25.93 -8.63 27.39
N ARG A 991 -24.91 -9.27 28.00
CA ARG A 991 -24.57 -10.71 27.82
C ARG A 991 -24.81 -11.16 26.38
N LEU A 992 -24.05 -10.61 25.45
CA LEU A 992 -24.30 -10.70 24.00
C LEU A 992 -24.38 -12.14 23.49
N TYR A 993 -23.67 -13.09 24.11
CA TYR A 993 -23.80 -14.50 23.77
C TYR A 993 -25.22 -15.05 24.02
N ARG A 994 -25.95 -14.56 25.04
CA ARG A 994 -27.35 -14.96 25.29
C ARG A 994 -28.31 -14.40 24.27
N TYR A 995 -28.06 -13.17 23.81
CA TYR A 995 -28.80 -12.60 22.68
C TYR A 995 -28.66 -13.48 21.44
N LEU A 996 -27.43 -13.90 21.16
CA LEU A 996 -27.09 -14.81 20.07
C LEU A 996 -27.79 -16.18 20.21
N GLU A 997 -27.75 -16.79 21.40
CA GLU A 997 -28.48 -18.04 21.68
C GLU A 997 -29.99 -17.89 21.47
N ALA A 998 -30.59 -16.82 22.01
CA ALA A 998 -32.03 -16.58 21.93
C ALA A 998 -32.49 -16.30 20.49
N LYS A 999 -31.70 -15.54 19.72
CA LYS A 999 -32.01 -15.19 18.32
C LYS A 999 -31.99 -16.41 17.41
N HIS A 1000 -31.02 -17.31 17.59
CA HIS A 1000 -30.83 -18.44 16.68
C HIS A 1000 -31.37 -19.77 17.19
N GLY A 1001 -31.65 -19.89 18.48
CA GLY A 1001 -32.07 -21.16 19.10
C GLY A 1001 -30.96 -22.21 19.15
N ILE A 1002 -29.70 -21.80 19.08
CA ILE A 1002 -28.51 -22.65 19.17
C ILE A 1002 -27.81 -22.31 20.49
N LYS A 1003 -27.58 -23.31 21.34
CA LYS A 1003 -26.85 -23.13 22.60
C LYS A 1003 -25.35 -22.94 22.34
N ILE A 1004 -24.71 -22.01 23.02
CA ILE A 1004 -23.29 -21.67 22.85
C ILE A 1004 -22.52 -22.10 24.09
N ASN A 1005 -21.51 -22.94 23.92
CA ASN A 1005 -20.50 -23.21 24.92
C ASN A 1005 -19.23 -22.43 24.56
N LEU A 1006 -18.92 -21.38 25.32
CA LEU A 1006 -17.75 -20.54 25.07
C LEU A 1006 -16.48 -21.24 25.54
N VAL A 1007 -15.48 -21.32 24.67
CA VAL A 1007 -14.16 -21.88 24.95
C VAL A 1007 -13.13 -20.78 24.69
N GLU A 1008 -12.30 -20.50 25.70
CA GLU A 1008 -11.23 -19.52 25.58
C GLU A 1008 -9.98 -20.16 24.97
N ASP A 1009 -9.41 -19.49 23.96
CA ASP A 1009 -8.07 -19.75 23.45
C ASP A 1009 -7.20 -18.50 23.63
N THR A 1010 -6.21 -18.60 24.52
CA THR A 1010 -5.31 -17.48 24.86
C THR A 1010 -4.32 -17.14 23.75
N CYS A 1011 -4.13 -18.03 22.77
CA CYS A 1011 -3.27 -17.82 21.61
C CYS A 1011 -4.04 -17.30 20.40
N ALA A 1012 -5.37 -17.39 20.41
CA ALA A 1012 -6.22 -16.89 19.34
C ALA A 1012 -6.23 -15.36 19.28
N HIS A 1013 -6.16 -14.81 18.07
CA HIS A 1013 -6.37 -13.39 17.84
C HIS A 1013 -7.86 -13.02 17.82
N VAL A 1014 -8.17 -11.73 18.00
CA VAL A 1014 -9.55 -11.19 18.00
C VAL A 1014 -10.40 -11.62 16.80
N ASN A 1015 -9.76 -11.82 15.66
CA ASN A 1015 -10.40 -12.20 14.39
C ASN A 1015 -10.48 -13.70 14.13
N GLN A 1016 -9.97 -14.51 15.05
CA GLN A 1016 -9.99 -15.96 14.95
C GLN A 1016 -11.07 -16.51 15.86
N PHE A 1017 -11.95 -17.30 15.27
CA PHE A 1017 -12.92 -18.08 16.00
C PHE A 1017 -13.09 -19.43 15.31
N TRP A 1018 -13.43 -20.43 16.10
CA TRP A 1018 -13.79 -21.75 15.60
C TRP A 1018 -15.16 -22.15 16.13
N MET A 1019 -15.95 -22.72 15.24
CA MET A 1019 -17.24 -23.31 15.53
C MET A 1019 -17.05 -24.81 15.53
N LEU A 1020 -17.02 -25.43 16.71
CA LEU A 1020 -16.92 -26.88 16.83
C LEU A 1020 -18.30 -27.48 17.11
N ASP A 1021 -18.56 -28.63 16.50
CA ASP A 1021 -19.76 -29.41 16.82
C ASP A 1021 -19.63 -30.10 18.20
N ARG A 1022 -20.61 -30.92 18.57
CA ARG A 1022 -20.57 -31.68 19.83
C ARG A 1022 -19.45 -32.72 19.89
N SER A 1023 -18.91 -33.11 18.75
CA SER A 1023 -17.80 -34.07 18.60
C SER A 1023 -16.44 -33.37 18.60
N ASN A 1024 -16.40 -32.04 18.77
CA ASN A 1024 -15.24 -31.17 18.60
C ASN A 1024 -14.65 -31.17 17.18
N GLU A 1025 -15.43 -31.50 16.16
CA GLU A 1025 -15.04 -31.32 14.77
C GLU A 1025 -15.22 -29.85 14.36
N ASP A 1026 -14.22 -29.29 13.67
CA ASP A 1026 -14.28 -27.91 13.18
C ASP A 1026 -15.27 -27.79 12.00
N ILE A 1027 -16.40 -27.14 12.26
CA ILE A 1027 -17.46 -26.88 11.30
C ILE A 1027 -17.51 -25.40 10.86
N THR A 1028 -16.46 -24.62 11.17
CA THR A 1028 -16.39 -23.18 10.88
C THR A 1028 -16.61 -22.91 9.39
N GLU A 1029 -16.01 -23.67 8.50
CA GLU A 1029 -16.14 -23.45 7.06
C GLU A 1029 -17.50 -23.89 6.48
N LEU A 1030 -18.18 -24.88 7.09
CA LEU A 1030 -19.44 -25.45 6.58
C LEU A 1030 -20.54 -24.39 6.41
N TYR A 1031 -20.60 -23.43 7.33
CA TYR A 1031 -21.54 -22.31 7.28
C TYR A 1031 -20.81 -20.95 7.21
N GLY A 1032 -19.48 -20.96 7.01
CA GLY A 1032 -18.63 -19.76 6.97
C GLY A 1032 -18.47 -19.15 5.58
N LYS A 1033 -18.49 -19.97 4.51
CA LYS A 1033 -18.28 -19.52 3.13
C LYS A 1033 -19.60 -19.09 2.47
N VAL A 1034 -19.55 -17.96 1.77
CA VAL A 1034 -20.57 -17.49 0.82
C VAL A 1034 -20.30 -18.11 -0.55
#